data_AF-A0A1J4XS55-F1
#
_entry.id   AF-A0A1J4XS55-F1
#
_cell.length_a   1.000
_cell.length_b   1.000
_cell.length_c   1.000
_cell.angle_alpha   90.00
_cell.angle_beta   90.00
_cell.angle_gamma   90.00
#
_symmetry.space_group_name_H-M   'P 1'
#
loop_
_entity.id
_entity.type
_entity.pdbx_description
1 polymer ?
#
loop_
_entity_poly.entity_id
_entity_poly.type
_entity_poly.pdbx_seq_one_letter_code
_entity_poly.pdbx_strand_id
1 'polypeptide(L)'
;MEFIKQLKKVGIEDVPEVGGKNASLGEMIRYLAPKGVKIPGGFVVTATTYRYFLKQTGLDKFIKKTLQGLDTKNFADLAARGKFIREAIKSAELPDNLKKEIVKNYQLMEKEYGKNVDVAVRSSATAEDVPEASFAGQHETFLNIQGSENLLEAVRACFASLFKDRAISYRVDKGFSHLEVALSVGVEKMVRSDLGSSGVIFTLDTESGFPNIVLINGSWGLGEMIVQGEVIPDEFLVFKKTKAVIDKRLGAKSRKMIYSAGRGIKKTRIVPTSQKEKESFVLNDQEILKLAEWSVLVEEHYSKKYKKWMPMDLEWAKDGKTGELFIIQARPETVHSLRDFSKIKEYALQQKGKAIVKGTSVGSKIAVGKARVILDAKNLGQFKAAEILVTDMTDPDWEPIMKIASAIVTDKGGRTCFSGETKILTDKGFLEFKDVYEKMKNGEEFLIYSYDYKNKLPKWKRILSSQKNKLTAIRVSVSQTGNTQNNFIDVTKDHKFYTYKNRELIKKSLKAIIKDKEAVCLVENLPASITNSVDNKLAYLLGVLATDGSIYLCPGVNGFRRGQITFTQKESPEKQEFISTVNEYFSGIFGKQMTAREKTTVSQLRGRTISGTVTDFRCYSLSIALQINQYLQNLPLLALSFSKESAKNFLAGVIDGDGSFYNNRIQIYASKENVFQAIIISCLRLGIVPQVTTNRNIYNIQIVEKMEEILALVKKIEISAREKILGTKLFAAKQIFGDIIDTINYKGRIKPYVKGNLFIDARKIKEYLLPLADINIKKELKNVLESSLRMQRISFVKDLGEINVFNVEVEADNELDHNYVVFTNRLAPLLVSNSHAAIVSRELGIPCIVGSENATRKIKTGQTITVDTTGSEGLVFSGALKFKIVEQDVKKFPKPKTKIMMNIATPEAAFEKSFLPNDGVGLAREEFIIASDIGIHPNALINYKKLPSKIKKIIDKKTIGYKNKIQFYVDKLAYGIAKISAAFYPKPVIVRFSDFKTNEYRSLIGGELYEPLEENPMIGWRGASRYYHPNFSPAFILELKAIKKVREEMGLDNMVVMVPFCRTVEEGKKVIGMIKKFLKPLKIYVMCEIPSNVILADEFLKIFDGMSIGSNDLTQLTVGIDRDASELVRGIANENDESVKKLIAEVIKKCRAKKKYIGICGQAPSDYPEFAEFLVEQGIESMSLNPDTIIKTTLKVYEKEKRGKNNRTNL
;
A
#
# COMPACT_ATOMS: atom_id res chain seq x y z
N MET A 1 16.94 47.32 25.80
CA MET A 1 16.23 46.10 25.38
C MET A 1 15.82 46.30 23.94
N GLU A 2 16.19 45.39 23.05
CA GLU A 2 15.80 45.44 21.64
C GLU A 2 14.57 44.54 21.47
N PHE A 3 13.38 45.12 21.23
CA PHE A 3 12.14 44.34 21.16
C PHE A 3 11.95 43.68 19.80
N ILE A 4 12.49 44.29 18.75
CA ILE A 4 12.45 43.80 17.38
C ILE A 4 13.86 43.69 16.79
N LYS A 5 14.18 42.56 16.19
CA LYS A 5 15.40 42.36 15.39
C LYS A 5 15.06 42.18 13.91
N GLN A 6 15.82 42.81 13.02
CA GLN A 6 15.70 42.61 11.57
C GLN A 6 16.27 41.24 11.19
N LEU A 7 15.58 40.43 10.38
CA LEU A 7 16.04 39.06 10.05
C LEU A 7 17.45 39.07 9.44
N LYS A 8 17.78 40.05 8.60
CA LYS A 8 19.12 40.23 8.01
C LYS A 8 20.26 40.46 9.01
N LYS A 9 19.95 40.76 10.28
CA LYS A 9 20.93 40.98 11.36
C LYS A 9 21.03 39.81 12.33
N VAL A 10 20.16 38.81 12.19
CA VAL A 10 20.07 37.64 13.09
C VAL A 10 20.93 36.50 12.53
N GLY A 11 21.52 35.66 13.38
CA GLY A 11 22.16 34.40 12.98
C GLY A 11 21.92 33.27 13.97
N ILE A 12 22.56 32.11 13.75
CA ILE A 12 22.35 30.93 14.61
C ILE A 12 22.80 31.13 16.07
N GLU A 13 23.69 32.09 16.32
CA GLU A 13 24.12 32.47 17.68
C GLU A 13 22.99 33.16 18.49
N ASP A 14 21.97 33.69 17.81
CA ASP A 14 20.84 34.40 18.42
C ASP A 14 19.67 33.48 18.82
N VAL A 15 19.78 32.14 18.69
CA VAL A 15 18.72 31.17 19.04
C VAL A 15 18.06 31.41 20.40
N PRO A 16 18.81 31.74 21.50
CA PRO A 16 18.19 32.03 22.80
C PRO A 16 17.23 33.23 22.79
N GLU A 17 17.38 34.15 21.83
CA GLU A 17 16.61 35.39 21.73
C GLU A 17 15.56 35.37 20.62
N VAL A 18 15.81 34.65 19.53
CA VAL A 18 14.95 34.64 18.33
C VAL A 18 14.40 33.26 17.97
N GLY A 19 14.68 32.24 18.77
CA GLY A 19 14.29 30.87 18.48
C GLY A 19 15.01 30.27 17.27
N GLY A 20 14.87 28.95 17.15
CA GLY A 20 15.56 28.15 16.13
C GLY A 20 15.29 28.54 14.68
N LYS A 21 14.01 28.66 14.33
CA LYS A 21 13.56 28.94 12.95
C LYS A 21 14.00 30.31 12.47
N ASN A 22 13.80 31.36 13.28
CA ASN A 22 14.17 32.70 12.86
C ASN A 22 15.69 32.88 12.84
N ALA A 23 16.41 32.20 13.73
CA ALA A 23 17.87 32.19 13.73
C ALA A 23 18.42 31.55 12.44
N SER A 24 17.84 30.42 12.04
CA SER A 24 18.16 29.74 10.78
C SER A 24 17.82 30.60 9.55
N LEU A 25 16.67 31.27 9.52
CA LEU A 25 16.31 32.20 8.45
C LEU A 25 17.31 33.37 8.33
N GLY A 26 17.65 34.01 9.44
CA GLY A 26 18.64 35.09 9.46
C GLY A 26 20.02 34.63 9.02
N GLU A 27 20.46 33.45 9.49
CA GLU A 27 21.71 32.81 9.10
C GLU A 27 21.77 32.61 7.58
N MET A 28 20.71 32.05 6.98
CA MET A 28 20.65 31.85 5.53
C MET A 28 20.65 33.18 4.77
N ILE A 29 19.92 34.20 5.23
CA ILE A 29 19.90 35.53 4.58
C ILE A 29 21.30 36.14 4.57
N ARG A 30 22.05 36.03 5.66
CA ARG A 30 23.39 36.62 5.78
C ARG A 30 24.43 35.92 4.91
N TYR A 31 24.40 34.59 4.86
CA TYR A 31 25.51 33.81 4.28
C TYR A 31 25.18 33.14 2.94
N LEU A 32 23.90 32.91 2.63
CA LEU A 32 23.47 32.21 1.43
C LEU A 32 22.80 33.13 0.40
N ALA A 33 22.16 34.23 0.83
CA ALA A 33 21.61 35.20 -0.12
C ALA A 33 22.67 35.83 -1.05
N PRO A 34 23.90 36.18 -0.57
CA PRO A 34 24.98 36.61 -1.45
C PRO A 34 25.45 35.53 -2.45
N LYS A 35 25.16 34.25 -2.17
CA LYS A 35 25.45 33.11 -3.07
C LYS A 35 24.28 32.79 -4.01
N GLY A 36 23.25 33.62 -4.05
CA GLY A 36 22.10 33.51 -4.95
C GLY A 36 20.91 32.70 -4.41
N VAL A 37 20.94 32.25 -3.15
CA VAL A 37 19.77 31.60 -2.52
C VAL A 37 18.75 32.67 -2.14
N LYS A 38 17.55 32.61 -2.70
CA LYS A 38 16.50 33.59 -2.40
C LYS A 38 15.75 33.21 -1.14
N ILE A 39 15.70 34.11 -0.16
CA ILE A 39 14.98 33.94 1.10
C ILE A 39 14.16 35.22 1.35
N PRO A 40 12.88 35.13 1.73
CA PRO A 40 12.06 36.31 1.99
C PRO A 40 12.58 37.13 3.19
N GLY A 41 12.48 38.45 3.09
CA GLY A 41 12.86 39.38 4.16
C GLY A 41 11.79 39.49 5.25
N GLY A 42 12.14 40.16 6.35
CA GLY A 42 11.23 40.38 7.47
C GLY A 42 11.94 40.77 8.77
N PHE A 43 11.22 40.65 9.89
CA PHE A 43 11.72 40.96 11.23
C PHE A 43 11.20 39.96 12.28
N VAL A 44 11.80 39.98 13.45
CA VAL A 44 11.51 39.07 14.56
C VAL A 44 11.11 39.86 15.79
N VAL A 45 9.97 39.47 16.37
CA VAL A 45 9.57 39.84 17.73
C VAL A 45 10.28 38.89 18.70
N THR A 46 11.17 39.42 19.53
CA THR A 46 12.11 38.61 20.30
C THR A 46 11.49 37.89 21.50
N ALA A 47 12.19 36.89 22.02
CA ALA A 47 11.86 36.21 23.27
C ALA A 47 11.87 37.19 24.46
N THR A 48 12.74 38.21 24.45
CA THR A 48 12.72 39.29 25.45
C THR A 48 11.40 40.06 25.40
N THR A 49 10.86 40.33 24.20
CA THR A 49 9.55 40.98 24.05
C THR A 49 8.42 40.14 24.64
N TYR A 50 8.43 38.83 24.42
CA TYR A 50 7.47 37.92 25.03
C TYR A 50 7.53 37.95 26.56
N ARG A 51 8.73 37.86 27.14
CA ARG A 51 8.92 37.95 28.60
C ARG A 51 8.48 39.30 29.16
N TYR A 52 8.78 40.39 28.46
CA TYR A 52 8.34 41.74 28.84
C TYR A 52 6.82 41.86 28.80
N PHE A 53 6.17 41.35 27.76
CA PHE A 53 4.71 41.34 27.62
C PHE A 53 4.04 40.60 28.79
N LEU A 54 4.51 39.40 29.14
CA LEU A 54 3.95 38.64 30.26
C LEU A 54 4.11 39.37 31.60
N LYS A 55 5.26 40.01 31.83
CA LYS A 55 5.56 40.73 33.08
C LYS A 55 4.72 42.01 33.23
N GLN A 56 4.56 42.79 32.15
CA GLN A 56 3.79 44.05 32.19
C GLN A 56 2.28 43.82 32.36
N THR A 57 1.77 42.74 31.80
CA THR A 57 0.34 42.38 31.89
C THR A 57 -0.01 41.59 33.15
N GLY A 58 0.99 41.14 33.92
CA GLY A 58 0.80 40.25 35.07
C GLY A 58 0.39 38.82 34.72
N LEU A 59 0.46 38.45 33.42
CA LEU A 59 0.11 37.12 32.93
C LEU A 59 1.09 36.05 33.42
N ASP A 60 2.33 36.40 33.71
CA ASP A 60 3.33 35.49 34.28
C ASP A 60 2.86 34.87 35.62
N LYS A 61 2.36 35.70 36.54
CA LYS A 61 1.79 35.28 37.82
C LYS A 61 0.52 34.46 37.63
N PHE A 62 -0.34 34.88 36.71
CA PHE A 62 -1.58 34.19 36.37
C PHE A 62 -1.34 32.78 35.80
N ILE A 63 -0.40 32.64 34.86
CA ILE A 63 -0.02 31.36 34.26
C ILE A 63 0.53 30.42 35.34
N LYS A 64 1.42 30.92 36.21
CA LYS A 64 2.00 30.13 37.30
C LYS A 64 0.94 29.60 38.26
N LYS A 65 -0.03 30.45 38.63
CA LYS A 65 -1.15 30.06 39.50
C LYS A 65 -2.07 29.04 38.82
N THR A 66 -2.41 29.26 37.55
CA THR A 66 -3.33 28.38 36.81
C THR A 66 -2.73 26.99 36.55
N LEU A 67 -1.43 26.88 36.33
CA LEU A 67 -0.75 25.58 36.10
C LEU A 67 -0.31 24.88 37.40
N GLN A 68 -0.52 25.50 38.57
CA GLN A 68 -0.13 24.89 39.84
C GLN A 68 -0.95 23.64 40.13
N GLY A 69 -0.27 22.53 40.44
CA GLY A 69 -0.91 21.23 40.72
C GLY A 69 -1.61 20.60 39.52
N LEU A 70 -1.27 20.99 38.29
CA LEU A 70 -1.79 20.37 37.08
C LEU A 70 -1.36 18.90 36.99
N ASP A 71 -2.32 17.98 36.83
CA ASP A 71 -2.07 16.58 36.46
C ASP A 71 -2.24 16.41 34.95
N THR A 72 -1.14 16.15 34.23
CA THR A 72 -1.15 15.97 32.77
C THR A 72 -1.89 14.72 32.32
N LYS A 73 -2.17 13.77 33.23
CA LYS A 73 -2.96 12.57 32.93
C LYS A 73 -4.46 12.85 32.95
N ASN A 74 -4.89 13.97 33.52
CA ASN A 74 -6.27 14.44 33.44
C ASN A 74 -6.46 15.36 32.24
N PHE A 75 -6.80 14.76 31.09
CA PHE A 75 -6.97 15.50 29.83
C PHE A 75 -8.02 16.62 29.90
N ALA A 76 -9.07 16.47 30.71
CA ALA A 76 -10.10 17.48 30.86
C ALA A 76 -9.58 18.72 31.62
N ASP A 77 -8.83 18.52 32.72
CA ASP A 77 -8.22 19.62 33.48
C ASP A 77 -7.13 20.34 32.66
N LEU A 78 -6.29 19.57 31.95
CA LEU A 78 -5.28 20.10 31.03
C LEU A 78 -5.90 21.00 29.95
N ALA A 79 -6.96 20.52 29.28
CA ALA A 79 -7.63 21.26 28.23
C ALA A 79 -8.30 22.55 28.76
N ALA A 80 -8.94 22.48 29.94
CA ALA A 80 -9.59 23.62 30.56
C ALA A 80 -8.58 24.71 30.95
N ARG A 81 -7.53 24.36 31.69
CA ARG A 81 -6.47 25.31 32.11
C ARG A 81 -5.69 25.86 30.92
N GLY A 82 -5.37 25.01 29.95
CA GLY A 82 -4.72 25.42 28.71
C GLY A 82 -5.58 26.43 27.93
N LYS A 83 -6.89 26.19 27.78
CA LYS A 83 -7.81 27.13 27.15
C LYS A 83 -7.87 28.46 27.90
N PHE A 84 -7.97 28.42 29.22
CA PHE A 84 -8.05 29.61 30.06
C PHE A 84 -6.83 30.52 29.92
N ILE A 85 -5.62 29.94 29.88
CA ILE A 85 -4.38 30.67 29.63
C ILE A 85 -4.35 31.28 28.22
N ARG A 86 -4.76 30.50 27.21
CA ARG A 86 -4.77 30.97 25.81
C ARG A 86 -5.73 32.16 25.61
N GLU A 87 -6.90 32.12 26.24
CA GLU A 87 -7.87 33.22 26.17
C GLU A 87 -7.34 34.47 26.86
N ALA A 88 -6.76 34.34 28.06
CA ALA A 88 -6.15 35.46 28.77
C ALA A 88 -5.02 36.15 27.98
N ILE A 89 -4.16 35.37 27.32
CA ILE A 89 -3.09 35.93 26.46
C ILE A 89 -3.67 36.65 25.23
N LYS A 90 -4.74 36.11 24.62
CA LYS A 90 -5.36 36.71 23.44
C LYS A 90 -6.10 38.01 23.76
N SER A 91 -6.73 38.11 24.94
CA SER A 91 -7.46 39.29 25.40
C SER A 91 -6.57 40.40 25.98
N ALA A 92 -5.35 40.07 26.40
CA ALA A 92 -4.43 41.05 26.96
C ALA A 92 -3.95 42.06 25.90
N GLU A 93 -3.98 43.34 26.25
CA GLU A 93 -3.46 44.40 25.38
C GLU A 93 -1.93 44.39 25.34
N LEU A 94 -1.37 44.60 24.15
CA LEU A 94 0.07 44.79 23.99
C LEU A 94 0.45 46.19 24.52
N PRO A 95 1.46 46.30 25.39
CA PRO A 95 2.01 47.59 25.81
C PRO A 95 2.26 48.55 24.63
N ASP A 96 1.94 49.83 24.80
CA ASP A 96 1.99 50.82 23.71
C ASP A 96 3.35 50.95 23.03
N ASN A 97 4.44 50.80 23.81
CA ASN A 97 5.79 50.80 23.28
C ASN A 97 6.03 49.61 22.32
N LEU A 98 5.59 48.40 22.69
CA LEU A 98 5.67 47.21 21.82
C LEU A 98 4.81 47.36 20.57
N LYS A 99 3.58 47.86 20.73
CA LYS A 99 2.65 48.10 19.62
C LYS A 99 3.27 49.05 18.59
N LYS A 100 3.81 50.19 19.04
CA LYS A 100 4.48 51.18 18.18
C LYS A 100 5.68 50.58 17.46
N GLU A 101 6.48 49.75 18.12
CA GLU A 101 7.68 49.17 17.51
C GLU A 101 7.36 48.09 16.46
N ILE A 102 6.37 47.23 16.71
CA ILE A 102 5.90 46.24 15.72
C ILE A 102 5.30 46.95 14.50
N VAL A 103 4.45 47.96 14.70
CA VAL A 103 3.83 48.74 13.61
C VAL A 103 4.89 49.47 12.80
N LYS A 104 5.88 50.09 13.46
CA LYS A 104 6.99 50.77 12.78
C LYS A 104 7.74 49.82 11.84
N ASN A 105 8.06 48.61 12.29
CA ASN A 105 8.79 47.64 11.46
C ASN A 105 7.92 47.07 10.33
N TYR A 106 6.61 46.90 10.55
CA TYR A 106 5.69 46.54 9.48
C TYR A 106 5.58 47.64 8.41
N GLN A 107 5.52 48.92 8.82
CA GLN A 107 5.55 50.07 7.89
C GLN A 107 6.86 50.15 7.09
N LEU A 108 7.99 49.72 7.66
CA LEU A 108 9.24 49.60 6.90
C LEU A 108 9.12 48.52 5.81
N MET A 109 8.49 47.38 6.11
CA MET A 109 8.19 46.37 5.10
C MET A 109 7.21 46.90 4.03
N GLU A 110 6.23 47.74 4.40
CA GLU A 110 5.34 48.38 3.41
C GLU A 110 6.07 49.35 2.48
N LYS A 111 7.12 50.02 2.96
CA LYS A 111 7.98 50.85 2.12
C LYS A 111 8.83 50.02 1.14
N GLU A 112 9.26 48.83 1.56
CA GLU A 112 10.12 47.95 0.76
C GLU A 112 9.32 47.11 -0.25
N TYR A 113 8.18 46.56 0.15
CA TYR A 113 7.40 45.58 -0.63
C TYR A 113 6.03 46.10 -1.11
N GLY A 114 5.67 47.34 -0.77
CA GLY A 114 4.40 47.99 -1.12
C GLY A 114 3.38 48.03 0.01
N LYS A 115 2.40 48.94 -0.12
CA LYS A 115 1.33 49.15 0.87
C LYS A 115 0.51 47.88 1.12
N ASN A 116 0.13 47.62 2.37
CA ASN A 116 -0.59 46.41 2.79
C ASN A 116 0.12 45.10 2.42
N VAL A 117 1.44 45.07 2.61
CA VAL A 117 2.27 43.88 2.38
C VAL A 117 1.71 42.65 3.09
N ASP A 118 1.55 41.53 2.37
CA ASP A 118 1.16 40.26 2.96
C ASP A 118 2.34 39.55 3.62
N VAL A 119 2.16 39.17 4.89
CA VAL A 119 3.19 38.55 5.74
C VAL A 119 2.72 37.22 6.36
N ALA A 120 3.68 36.31 6.56
CA ALA A 120 3.55 35.13 7.40
C ALA A 120 3.97 35.50 8.82
N VAL A 121 3.18 35.11 9.80
CA VAL A 121 3.46 35.29 11.22
C VAL A 121 3.67 33.91 11.84
N ARG A 122 4.93 33.59 12.13
CA ARG A 122 5.40 32.25 12.50
C ARG A 122 5.94 32.26 13.92
N SER A 123 5.55 31.24 14.68
CA SER A 123 6.07 30.99 16.02
C SER A 123 7.43 30.26 15.95
N SER A 124 8.39 30.72 16.75
CA SER A 124 9.68 30.05 16.94
C SER A 124 10.09 30.05 18.41
N ALA A 125 10.09 28.86 19.03
CA ALA A 125 10.43 28.72 20.44
C ALA A 125 11.95 28.62 20.65
N THR A 126 12.43 29.09 21.80
CA THR A 126 13.87 29.06 22.15
C THR A 126 14.40 27.65 22.43
N ALA A 127 13.51 26.68 22.63
CA ALA A 127 13.82 25.28 22.91
C ALA A 127 13.32 24.32 21.80
N GLU A 128 13.03 24.85 20.61
CA GLU A 128 12.46 24.07 19.48
C GLU A 128 13.49 23.15 18.78
N ASP A 129 14.78 23.45 18.92
CA ASP A 129 15.89 22.81 18.18
C ASP A 129 16.80 21.93 19.06
N VAL A 130 16.37 21.59 20.28
CA VAL A 130 17.14 20.64 21.11
C VAL A 130 17.00 19.25 20.48
N PRO A 131 18.09 18.49 20.22
CA PRO A 131 18.03 17.20 19.52
C PRO A 131 17.08 16.16 20.14
N GLU A 132 16.74 16.33 21.42
CA GLU A 132 15.86 15.47 22.21
C GLU A 132 14.42 16.00 22.31
N ALA A 133 14.13 17.19 21.74
CA ALA A 133 12.85 17.89 21.84
C ALA A 133 12.39 18.50 20.50
N SER A 134 11.77 17.68 19.66
CA SER A 134 11.08 18.16 18.46
C SER A 134 9.66 18.65 18.81
N PHE A 135 9.46 19.97 18.85
CA PHE A 135 8.13 20.60 18.95
C PHE A 135 7.43 20.71 17.57
N ALA A 136 7.86 19.93 16.57
CA ALA A 136 7.41 20.05 15.19
C ALA A 136 5.87 19.99 15.06
N GLY A 137 5.30 20.98 14.37
CA GLY A 137 3.87 21.06 14.06
C GLY A 137 2.95 21.44 15.24
N GLN A 138 3.49 21.78 16.42
CA GLN A 138 2.65 22.08 17.59
C GLN A 138 2.24 23.55 17.73
N HIS A 139 3.01 24.49 17.17
CA HIS A 139 2.76 25.93 17.30
C HIS A 139 2.03 26.52 16.08
N GLU A 140 1.36 27.66 16.26
CA GLU A 140 0.52 28.25 15.20
C GLU A 140 1.34 29.12 14.24
N THR A 141 1.04 28.95 12.95
CA THR A 141 1.47 29.81 11.86
C THR A 141 0.24 30.47 11.25
N PHE A 142 0.33 31.78 11.02
CA PHE A 142 -0.73 32.54 10.36
C PHE A 142 -0.21 33.08 9.03
N LEU A 143 -0.95 32.80 7.95
CA LEU A 143 -0.56 33.13 6.58
C LEU A 143 -1.46 34.22 6.01
N ASN A 144 -0.93 34.99 5.06
CA ASN A 144 -1.65 36.08 4.39
C ASN A 144 -2.20 37.14 5.38
N ILE A 145 -1.41 37.52 6.39
CA ILE A 145 -1.77 38.59 7.30
C ILE A 145 -1.46 39.93 6.63
N GLN A 146 -2.43 40.84 6.64
CA GLN A 146 -2.35 42.16 6.02
C GLN A 146 -2.86 43.22 6.99
N GLY A 147 -2.12 44.31 7.11
CA GLY A 147 -2.45 45.45 7.96
C GLY A 147 -1.98 45.29 9.41
N SER A 148 -1.61 46.41 10.02
CA SER A 148 -0.99 46.45 11.34
C SER A 148 -1.85 45.84 12.46
N GLU A 149 -3.18 46.00 12.40
CA GLU A 149 -4.07 45.45 13.43
C GLU A 149 -4.11 43.92 13.42
N ASN A 150 -4.29 43.32 12.24
CA ASN A 150 -4.29 41.87 12.06
C ASN A 150 -2.92 41.28 12.43
N LEU A 151 -1.83 42.00 12.16
CA LEU A 151 -0.49 41.61 12.58
C LEU A 151 -0.36 41.54 14.10
N LEU A 152 -0.81 42.58 14.81
CA LEU A 152 -0.77 42.60 16.28
C LEU A 152 -1.62 41.46 16.88
N GLU A 153 -2.78 41.18 16.30
CA GLU A 153 -3.63 40.04 16.68
C GLU A 153 -2.91 38.71 16.45
N ALA A 154 -2.28 38.52 15.28
CA ALA A 154 -1.54 37.30 14.95
C ALA A 154 -0.33 37.08 15.88
N VAL A 155 0.40 38.14 16.25
CA VAL A 155 1.50 38.06 17.23
C VAL A 155 1.00 37.58 18.59
N ARG A 156 -0.12 38.12 19.10
CA ARG A 156 -0.74 37.64 20.35
C ARG A 156 -1.20 36.19 20.24
N ALA A 157 -1.77 35.80 19.10
CA ALA A 157 -2.19 34.43 18.86
C ALA A 157 -1.00 33.46 18.85
N CYS A 158 0.13 33.84 18.24
CA CYS A 158 1.38 33.07 18.33
C CYS A 158 1.84 32.92 19.78
N PHE A 159 1.87 33.99 20.57
CA PHE A 159 2.20 33.92 22.02
C PHE A 159 1.29 32.95 22.78
N ALA A 160 -0.02 32.96 22.49
CA ALA A 160 -0.97 32.03 23.09
C ALA A 160 -0.69 30.56 22.67
N SER A 161 -0.20 30.32 21.46
CA SER A 161 0.06 28.98 20.94
C SER A 161 1.12 28.20 21.73
N LEU A 162 1.97 28.88 22.51
CA LEU A 162 2.90 28.24 23.43
C LEU A 162 2.18 27.42 24.51
N PHE A 163 0.93 27.75 24.84
CA PHE A 163 0.10 27.11 25.87
C PHE A 163 -0.98 26.20 25.28
N LYS A 164 -0.76 25.59 24.12
CA LYS A 164 -1.59 24.48 23.65
C LYS A 164 -1.42 23.25 24.55
N ASP A 165 -2.46 22.43 24.64
CA ASP A 165 -2.55 21.33 25.61
C ASP A 165 -1.36 20.35 25.47
N ARG A 166 -0.99 19.99 24.23
CA ARG A 166 0.19 19.15 23.93
C ARG A 166 1.51 19.80 24.37
N ALA A 167 1.67 21.11 24.14
CA ALA A 167 2.88 21.83 24.52
C ALA A 167 3.02 21.99 26.05
N ILE A 168 1.89 22.11 26.77
CA ILE A 168 1.88 22.11 28.24
C ILE A 168 2.26 20.73 28.76
N SER A 169 1.59 19.66 28.31
CA SER A 169 1.88 18.28 28.73
C SER A 169 3.35 17.95 28.53
N TYR A 170 3.88 18.21 27.33
CA TYR A 170 5.26 17.92 26.99
C TYR A 170 6.27 18.58 27.95
N ARG A 171 6.06 19.85 28.30
CA ARG A 171 6.95 20.56 29.24
C ARG A 171 6.90 19.97 30.64
N VAL A 172 5.71 19.61 31.13
CA VAL A 172 5.58 18.94 32.44
C VAL A 172 6.28 17.58 32.42
N ASP A 173 6.05 16.78 31.37
CA ASP A 173 6.61 15.42 31.25
C ASP A 173 8.15 15.43 31.16
N LYS A 174 8.74 16.50 30.64
CA LYS A 174 10.20 16.73 30.59
C LYS A 174 10.77 17.48 31.79
N GLY A 175 9.92 17.95 32.72
CA GLY A 175 10.35 18.74 33.87
C GLY A 175 10.82 20.16 33.54
N PHE A 176 10.44 20.71 32.38
CA PHE A 176 10.80 22.08 32.00
C PHE A 176 9.88 23.11 32.68
N SER A 177 10.48 24.18 33.19
CA SER A 177 9.72 25.32 33.69
C SER A 177 8.91 25.98 32.57
N HIS A 178 7.62 26.17 32.81
CA HIS A 178 6.69 26.81 31.85
C HIS A 178 7.05 28.27 31.54
N LEU A 179 7.84 28.93 32.38
CA LEU A 179 8.24 30.33 32.22
C LEU A 179 9.67 30.49 31.68
N GLU A 180 10.48 29.43 31.66
CA GLU A 180 11.84 29.48 31.11
C GLU A 180 11.83 29.41 29.58
N VAL A 181 10.91 28.60 29.02
CA VAL A 181 10.70 28.50 27.58
C VAL A 181 9.99 29.76 27.09
N ALA A 182 10.67 30.53 26.24
CA ALA A 182 10.10 31.72 25.62
C ALA A 182 9.79 31.47 24.14
N LEU A 183 8.87 32.26 23.60
CA LEU A 183 8.51 32.23 22.20
C LEU A 183 8.93 33.54 21.54
N SER A 184 9.55 33.45 20.39
CA SER A 184 9.73 34.56 19.45
C SER A 184 8.75 34.42 18.28
N VAL A 185 8.46 35.53 17.60
CA VAL A 185 7.55 35.54 16.45
C VAL A 185 8.27 36.12 15.23
N GLY A 186 8.45 35.31 14.19
CA GLY A 186 8.95 35.76 12.90
C GLY A 186 7.82 36.37 12.07
N VAL A 187 8.05 37.57 11.55
CA VAL A 187 7.17 38.25 10.60
C VAL A 187 7.91 38.34 9.27
N GLU A 188 7.49 37.51 8.32
CA GLU A 188 8.20 37.27 7.06
C GLU A 188 7.33 37.63 5.86
N LYS A 189 7.91 38.19 4.79
CA LYS A 189 7.19 38.46 3.55
C LYS A 189 6.63 37.16 2.96
N MET A 190 5.33 37.14 2.67
CA MET A 190 4.73 36.00 1.97
C MET A 190 5.21 35.92 0.51
N VAL A 191 5.54 34.70 0.08
CA VAL A 191 5.72 34.31 -1.32
C VAL A 191 4.36 33.89 -1.88
N ARG A 192 4.01 34.33 -3.09
CA ARG A 192 2.68 34.07 -3.70
C ARG A 192 2.54 32.66 -4.27
N SER A 193 2.90 31.64 -3.48
CA SER A 193 2.73 30.23 -3.87
C SER A 193 1.28 29.77 -3.85
N ASP A 194 0.35 30.56 -3.31
CA ASP A 194 -1.10 30.35 -3.50
C ASP A 194 -1.50 30.33 -4.99
N LEU A 195 -0.77 31.07 -5.83
CA LEU A 195 -0.90 31.11 -7.29
C LEU A 195 0.12 30.22 -8.00
N GLY A 196 1.04 29.60 -7.26
CA GLY A 196 2.14 28.79 -7.75
C GLY A 196 2.19 27.45 -7.02
N SER A 197 3.39 27.06 -6.61
CA SER A 197 3.65 25.79 -5.93
C SER A 197 4.58 25.97 -4.75
N SER A 198 4.60 25.00 -3.86
CA SER A 198 5.51 24.96 -2.72
C SER A 198 5.74 23.53 -2.27
N GLY A 199 6.71 23.34 -1.37
CA GLY A 199 6.86 22.06 -0.69
C GLY A 199 8.10 21.96 0.16
N VAL A 200 8.58 20.73 0.31
CA VAL A 200 9.64 20.36 1.26
C VAL A 200 10.80 19.68 0.54
N ILE A 201 12.01 19.83 1.04
CA ILE A 201 13.22 19.23 0.50
C ILE A 201 14.01 18.59 1.64
N PHE A 202 14.46 17.36 1.42
CA PHE A 202 15.42 16.69 2.28
C PHE A 202 16.74 16.53 1.54
N THR A 203 17.86 16.85 2.18
CA THR A 203 19.20 16.66 1.60
C THR A 203 19.72 15.23 1.78
N LEU A 204 18.83 14.26 1.98
CA LEU A 204 19.12 12.84 1.99
C LEU A 204 17.86 12.06 1.62
N ASP A 205 17.98 10.76 1.43
CA ASP A 205 16.84 9.85 1.35
C ASP A 205 16.24 9.62 2.74
N THR A 206 15.01 10.08 2.99
CA THR A 206 14.40 10.01 4.32
C THR A 206 14.08 8.57 4.75
N GLU A 207 13.95 7.64 3.81
CA GLU A 207 13.69 6.23 4.11
C GLU A 207 14.98 5.49 4.53
N SER A 208 16.01 5.50 3.67
CA SER A 208 17.25 4.75 3.90
C SER A 208 18.34 5.53 4.65
N GLY A 209 18.26 6.86 4.65
CA GLY A 209 19.31 7.76 5.14
C GLY A 209 20.43 8.01 4.12
N PHE A 210 20.27 7.62 2.84
CA PHE A 210 21.31 7.75 1.83
C PHE A 210 21.71 9.21 1.57
N PRO A 211 22.98 9.59 1.78
CA PRO A 211 23.39 10.99 1.89
C PRO A 211 23.60 11.69 0.55
N ASN A 212 23.72 10.96 -0.57
CA ASN A 212 24.15 11.54 -1.85
C ASN A 212 22.98 11.97 -2.75
N ILE A 213 21.75 12.06 -2.21
CA ILE A 213 20.59 12.54 -2.96
C ILE A 213 19.93 13.76 -2.30
N VAL A 214 19.18 14.51 -3.10
CA VAL A 214 18.23 15.52 -2.64
C VAL A 214 16.84 15.05 -3.04
N LEU A 215 15.95 14.89 -2.07
CA LEU A 215 14.54 14.53 -2.24
C LEU A 215 13.70 15.80 -2.20
N ILE A 216 13.05 16.16 -3.30
CA ILE A 216 12.25 17.38 -3.44
C ILE A 216 10.78 16.97 -3.61
N ASN A 217 9.93 17.42 -2.69
CA ASN A 217 8.49 17.25 -2.77
C ASN A 217 7.80 18.57 -3.07
N GLY A 218 6.73 18.53 -3.86
CA GLY A 218 5.99 19.73 -4.23
C GLY A 218 4.51 19.52 -4.57
N SER A 219 3.69 20.51 -4.23
CA SER A 219 2.25 20.56 -4.54
C SER A 219 1.84 21.99 -4.89
N TRP A 220 0.65 22.15 -5.46
CA TRP A 220 0.09 23.45 -5.79
C TRP A 220 -0.39 24.18 -4.53
N GLY A 221 -0.29 25.52 -4.53
CA GLY A 221 -0.72 26.36 -3.41
C GLY A 221 0.32 26.52 -2.31
N LEU A 222 -0.14 26.95 -1.13
CA LEU A 222 0.67 27.15 0.08
C LEU A 222 1.13 25.81 0.69
N GLY A 223 2.32 25.80 1.30
CA GLY A 223 3.06 24.58 1.66
C GLY A 223 2.51 23.79 2.84
N GLU A 224 1.60 24.39 3.61
CA GLU A 224 1.00 23.80 4.81
C GLU A 224 0.39 22.40 4.55
N MET A 225 -0.25 22.21 3.38
CA MET A 225 -0.88 20.94 3.02
C MET A 225 0.12 19.78 2.93
N ILE A 226 1.36 20.05 2.52
CA ILE A 226 2.40 19.03 2.39
C ILE A 226 3.05 18.76 3.74
N VAL A 227 3.33 19.81 4.51
CA VAL A 227 3.92 19.71 5.85
C VAL A 227 3.02 18.90 6.80
N GLN A 228 1.69 19.01 6.64
CA GLN A 228 0.70 18.25 7.41
C GLN A 228 0.41 16.84 6.86
N GLY A 229 0.95 16.47 5.68
CA GLY A 229 0.68 15.19 5.04
C GLY A 229 -0.74 15.03 4.48
N GLU A 230 -1.47 16.13 4.25
CA GLU A 230 -2.86 16.11 3.75
C GLU A 230 -2.96 15.90 2.23
N VAL A 231 -1.83 15.96 1.51
CA VAL A 231 -1.78 15.80 0.06
C VAL A 231 -0.62 14.92 -0.35
N ILE A 232 -0.81 14.08 -1.37
CA ILE A 232 0.26 13.32 -2.03
C ILE A 232 0.95 14.26 -3.04
N PRO A 233 2.18 14.72 -2.77
CA PRO A 233 2.89 15.68 -3.61
C PRO A 233 3.56 15.00 -4.82
N ASP A 234 4.01 15.79 -5.77
CA ASP A 234 5.03 15.34 -6.73
C ASP A 234 6.34 15.13 -5.98
N GLU A 235 7.10 14.13 -6.41
CA GLU A 235 8.38 13.74 -5.82
C GLU A 235 9.47 13.71 -6.90
N PHE A 236 10.61 14.33 -6.60
CA PHE A 236 11.77 14.41 -7.49
C PHE A 236 13.03 14.02 -6.72
N LEU A 237 13.84 13.14 -7.30
CA LEU A 237 15.13 12.74 -6.72
C LEU A 237 16.26 13.30 -7.58
N VAL A 238 17.21 14.00 -6.94
CA VAL A 238 18.40 14.56 -7.60
C VAL A 238 19.66 13.96 -6.99
N PHE A 239 20.54 13.42 -7.82
CA PHE A 239 21.83 12.92 -7.36
C PHE A 239 22.83 14.06 -7.22
N LYS A 240 23.37 14.25 -6.01
CA LYS A 240 24.22 15.42 -5.68
C LYS A 240 25.49 15.51 -6.52
N LYS A 241 26.14 14.36 -6.80
CA LYS A 241 27.46 14.33 -7.45
C LYS A 241 27.42 14.78 -8.90
N THR A 242 26.44 14.31 -9.66
CA THR A 242 26.29 14.65 -11.08
C THR A 242 25.27 15.75 -11.34
N LYS A 243 24.57 16.21 -10.29
CA LYS A 243 23.45 17.18 -10.37
C LYS A 243 22.40 16.73 -11.38
N ALA A 244 22.10 15.43 -11.43
CA ALA A 244 21.14 14.85 -12.36
C ALA A 244 19.84 14.48 -11.66
N VAL A 245 18.70 14.72 -12.32
CA VAL A 245 17.39 14.22 -11.86
C VAL A 245 17.31 12.73 -12.18
N ILE A 246 17.25 11.90 -11.15
CA ILE A 246 17.30 10.43 -11.25
C ILE A 246 15.94 9.75 -11.02
N ASP A 247 14.92 10.46 -10.53
CA ASP A 247 13.53 9.99 -10.52
C ASP A 247 12.55 11.18 -10.53
N LYS A 248 11.35 10.94 -11.08
CA LYS A 248 10.20 11.87 -11.05
C LYS A 248 8.91 11.07 -10.89
N ARG A 249 8.11 11.43 -9.88
CA ARG A 249 6.82 10.79 -9.61
C ARG A 249 5.74 11.86 -9.45
N LEU A 250 4.64 11.66 -10.17
CA LEU A 250 3.52 12.59 -10.19
C LEU A 250 2.59 12.25 -9.01
N GLY A 251 2.36 13.21 -8.14
CA GLY A 251 1.42 13.11 -7.03
C GLY A 251 -0.02 13.39 -7.44
N ALA A 252 -0.98 12.88 -6.67
CA ALA A 252 -2.40 13.11 -6.91
C ALA A 252 -2.80 14.59 -6.77
N LYS A 253 -2.10 15.34 -5.90
CA LYS A 253 -2.28 16.79 -5.69
C LYS A 253 -3.75 17.21 -5.61
N SER A 254 -4.56 16.47 -4.85
CA SER A 254 -6.04 16.52 -4.91
C SER A 254 -6.64 17.87 -4.54
N ARG A 255 -6.00 18.59 -3.61
CA ARG A 255 -6.42 19.89 -3.07
C ARG A 255 -5.21 20.81 -2.89
N LYS A 256 -5.47 22.11 -2.80
CA LYS A 256 -4.47 23.16 -2.56
C LYS A 256 -5.00 24.23 -1.60
N MET A 257 -4.11 24.85 -0.84
CA MET A 257 -4.44 25.99 0.02
C MET A 257 -4.14 27.31 -0.71
N ILE A 258 -5.10 28.22 -0.69
CA ILE A 258 -5.02 29.53 -1.35
C ILE A 258 -5.44 30.65 -0.39
N TYR A 259 -5.21 31.90 -0.79
CA TYR A 259 -5.66 33.07 -0.04
C TYR A 259 -7.19 33.16 0.01
N SER A 260 -7.71 33.76 1.09
CA SER A 260 -9.14 34.03 1.28
C SER A 260 -9.36 35.45 1.80
N ALA A 261 -10.54 36.01 1.50
CA ALA A 261 -10.96 37.31 2.01
C ALA A 261 -11.59 37.24 3.42
N GLY A 262 -11.26 36.22 4.22
CA GLY A 262 -11.83 36.01 5.56
C GLY A 262 -11.66 37.20 6.52
N ARG A 263 -12.45 37.25 7.60
CA ARG A 263 -12.31 38.26 8.68
C ARG A 263 -11.23 37.83 9.69
N GLY A 264 -10.52 38.81 10.26
CA GLY A 264 -9.44 38.59 11.25
C GLY A 264 -8.22 37.87 10.67
N ILE A 265 -7.61 36.99 11.46
CA ILE A 265 -6.35 36.29 11.12
C ILE A 265 -6.51 35.01 10.28
N LYS A 266 -7.74 34.55 9.99
CA LYS A 266 -8.00 33.37 9.13
C LYS A 266 -8.16 33.80 7.66
N LYS A 267 -7.03 33.97 6.98
CA LYS A 267 -6.93 34.55 5.62
C LYS A 267 -6.58 33.54 4.51
N THR A 268 -6.79 32.24 4.76
CA THR A 268 -6.59 31.15 3.78
C THR A 268 -7.83 30.27 3.67
N ARG A 269 -7.91 29.47 2.60
CA ARG A 269 -8.93 28.42 2.40
C ARG A 269 -8.38 27.28 1.54
N ILE A 270 -8.97 26.10 1.68
CA ILE A 270 -8.60 24.91 0.90
C ILE A 270 -9.59 24.75 -0.25
N VAL A 271 -9.07 24.56 -1.46
CA VAL A 271 -9.86 24.33 -2.69
C VAL A 271 -9.40 23.07 -3.40
N PRO A 272 -10.27 22.36 -4.16
CA PRO A 272 -9.83 21.27 -5.01
C PRO A 272 -8.93 21.80 -6.14
N THR A 273 -7.94 20.99 -6.52
CA THR A 273 -7.04 21.26 -7.63
C THR A 273 -7.73 20.93 -8.96
N SER A 274 -7.47 21.71 -10.02
CA SER A 274 -8.03 21.45 -11.36
C SER A 274 -7.43 20.20 -12.01
N GLN A 275 -8.11 19.63 -13.00
CA GLN A 275 -7.62 18.43 -13.68
C GLN A 275 -6.24 18.65 -14.33
N LYS A 276 -6.04 19.82 -14.96
CA LYS A 276 -4.77 20.20 -15.59
C LYS A 276 -3.63 20.21 -14.57
N GLU A 277 -3.86 20.76 -13.39
CA GLU A 277 -2.87 20.84 -12.31
C GLU A 277 -2.53 19.45 -11.74
N LYS A 278 -3.51 18.55 -11.61
CA LYS A 278 -3.27 17.15 -11.16
C LYS A 278 -2.39 16.39 -12.14
N GLU A 279 -2.60 16.59 -13.44
CA GLU A 279 -1.92 15.88 -14.54
C GLU A 279 -0.54 16.46 -14.90
N SER A 280 -0.11 17.53 -14.24
CA SER A 280 1.15 18.23 -14.50
C SER A 280 2.08 18.24 -13.29
N PHE A 281 3.39 18.18 -13.52
CA PHE A 281 4.39 18.41 -12.48
C PHE A 281 4.40 19.88 -12.03
N VAL A 282 4.57 20.11 -10.73
CA VAL A 282 4.65 21.46 -10.13
C VAL A 282 5.94 22.21 -10.44
N LEU A 283 6.98 21.50 -10.87
CA LEU A 283 8.31 22.01 -11.17
C LEU A 283 8.79 21.48 -12.52
N ASN A 284 9.57 22.30 -13.22
CA ASN A 284 10.34 21.85 -14.39
C ASN A 284 11.77 21.44 -14.00
N ASP A 285 12.50 20.82 -14.92
CA ASP A 285 13.84 20.28 -14.68
C ASP A 285 14.86 21.34 -14.21
N GLN A 286 14.81 22.56 -14.75
CA GLN A 286 15.71 23.63 -14.33
C GLN A 286 15.41 24.09 -12.90
N GLU A 287 14.13 24.15 -12.53
CA GLU A 287 13.69 24.49 -11.19
C GLU A 287 14.07 23.41 -10.17
N ILE A 288 13.91 22.13 -10.52
CA ILE A 288 14.34 20.98 -9.70
C ILE A 288 15.84 21.06 -9.42
N LEU A 289 16.66 21.29 -10.45
CA LEU A 289 18.12 21.38 -10.31
C LEU A 289 18.55 22.61 -9.50
N LYS A 290 17.86 23.75 -9.67
CA LYS A 290 18.14 24.97 -8.90
C LYS A 290 17.81 24.80 -7.42
N LEU A 291 16.67 24.18 -7.09
CA LEU A 291 16.34 23.84 -5.71
C LEU A 291 17.34 22.85 -5.11
N ALA A 292 17.76 21.84 -5.87
CA ALA A 292 18.78 20.88 -5.42
C ALA A 292 20.13 21.57 -5.15
N GLU A 293 20.56 22.48 -6.01
CA GLU A 293 21.77 23.28 -5.83
C GLU A 293 21.71 24.13 -4.55
N TRP A 294 20.61 24.88 -4.35
CA TRP A 294 20.39 25.65 -3.13
C TRP A 294 20.40 24.75 -1.88
N SER A 295 19.82 23.56 -1.97
CA SER A 295 19.75 22.62 -0.86
C SER A 295 21.13 22.09 -0.46
N VAL A 296 21.99 21.80 -1.44
CA VAL A 296 23.39 21.41 -1.19
C VAL A 296 24.18 22.56 -0.58
N LEU A 297 23.99 23.81 -1.04
CA LEU A 297 24.63 24.98 -0.43
C LEU A 297 24.23 25.18 1.03
N VAL A 298 22.95 24.95 1.37
CA VAL A 298 22.44 25.02 2.74
C VAL A 298 23.07 23.91 3.59
N GLU A 299 23.06 22.66 3.13
CA GLU A 299 23.69 21.52 3.81
C GLU A 299 25.17 21.74 4.08
N GLU A 300 25.93 22.21 3.08
CA GLU A 300 27.36 22.48 3.21
C GLU A 300 27.64 23.59 4.24
N HIS A 301 26.82 24.65 4.26
CA HIS A 301 26.94 25.74 5.22
C HIS A 301 26.77 25.25 6.65
N TYR A 302 25.66 24.55 6.92
CA TYR A 302 25.39 24.04 8.26
C TYR A 302 26.35 22.92 8.68
N SER A 303 26.77 22.06 7.75
CA SER A 303 27.78 21.03 8.02
C SER A 303 29.12 21.64 8.43
N LYS A 304 29.55 22.73 7.76
CA LYS A 304 30.77 23.47 8.13
C LYS A 304 30.61 24.19 9.47
N LYS A 305 29.48 24.86 9.69
CA LYS A 305 29.18 25.60 10.93
C LYS A 305 29.21 24.69 12.16
N TYR A 306 28.59 23.51 12.07
CA TYR A 306 28.53 22.53 13.17
C TYR A 306 29.71 21.54 13.19
N LYS A 307 30.65 21.63 12.25
CA LYS A 307 31.82 20.72 12.10
C LYS A 307 31.46 19.23 12.07
N LYS A 308 30.25 18.90 11.62
CA LYS A 308 29.75 17.53 11.43
C LYS A 308 28.81 17.52 10.23
N TRP A 309 28.70 16.40 9.53
CA TRP A 309 27.71 16.29 8.45
C TRP A 309 26.31 16.55 9.02
N MET A 310 25.63 17.54 8.46
CA MET A 310 24.34 18.03 8.93
C MET A 310 23.35 18.01 7.76
N PRO A 311 22.61 16.91 7.56
CA PRO A 311 21.53 16.89 6.59
C PRO A 311 20.41 17.85 7.00
N MET A 312 19.72 18.41 6.01
CA MET A 312 18.77 19.49 6.19
C MET A 312 17.38 19.12 5.66
N ASP A 313 16.37 19.58 6.37
CA ASP A 313 14.96 19.65 5.99
C ASP A 313 14.63 21.12 5.68
N LEU A 314 14.24 21.40 4.44
CA LEU A 314 14.02 22.73 3.91
C LEU A 314 12.59 22.87 3.41
N GLU A 315 12.01 24.05 3.58
CA GLU A 315 10.74 24.42 2.94
C GLU A 315 11.02 25.40 1.81
N TRP A 316 10.33 25.25 0.68
CA TRP A 316 10.46 26.12 -0.48
C TRP A 316 9.12 26.56 -1.03
N ALA A 317 9.11 27.70 -1.73
CA ALA A 317 7.95 28.24 -2.39
C ALA A 317 8.32 28.85 -3.75
N LYS A 318 7.46 28.65 -4.74
CA LYS A 318 7.51 29.31 -6.05
C LYS A 318 6.44 30.39 -6.10
N ASP A 319 6.87 31.62 -6.31
CA ASP A 319 5.96 32.75 -6.45
C ASP A 319 5.18 32.64 -7.78
N GLY A 320 3.84 32.58 -7.71
CA GLY A 320 3.01 32.45 -8.90
C GLY A 320 2.90 33.73 -9.75
N LYS A 321 3.33 34.89 -9.23
CA LYS A 321 3.36 36.15 -9.99
C LYS A 321 4.68 36.34 -10.71
N THR A 322 5.81 36.13 -10.02
CA THR A 322 7.14 36.36 -10.60
C THR A 322 7.76 35.10 -11.21
N GLY A 323 7.28 33.91 -10.83
CA GLY A 323 7.85 32.62 -11.22
C GLY A 323 9.12 32.25 -10.45
N GLU A 324 9.54 33.07 -9.50
CA GLU A 324 10.80 32.89 -8.77
C GLU A 324 10.67 31.90 -7.62
N LEU A 325 11.75 31.17 -7.34
CA LEU A 325 11.85 30.22 -6.24
C LEU A 325 12.43 30.89 -5.00
N PHE A 326 12.00 30.44 -3.82
CA PHE A 326 12.47 30.90 -2.52
C PHE A 326 12.61 29.71 -1.56
N ILE A 327 13.62 29.76 -0.68
CA ILE A 327 13.71 28.92 0.52
C ILE A 327 13.07 29.72 1.67
N ILE A 328 12.06 29.15 2.30
CA ILE A 328 11.23 29.83 3.31
C ILE A 328 11.44 29.28 4.72
N GLN A 329 12.14 28.15 4.87
CA GLN A 329 12.57 27.61 6.16
C GLN A 329 13.69 26.60 5.95
N ALA A 330 14.56 26.43 6.96
CA ALA A 330 15.57 25.38 6.99
C ALA A 330 15.81 24.91 8.42
N ARG A 331 15.94 23.60 8.62
CA ARG A 331 16.31 23.01 9.90
C ARG A 331 17.12 21.71 9.70
N PRO A 332 17.92 21.28 10.68
CA PRO A 332 18.52 19.96 10.65
C PRO A 332 17.48 18.83 10.53
N GLU A 333 17.79 17.82 9.74
CA GLU A 333 17.07 16.54 9.74
C GLU A 333 17.40 15.78 11.04
N THR A 334 16.43 15.12 11.67
CA THR A 334 16.55 14.63 13.07
C THR A 334 16.52 13.11 13.22
N VAL A 335 16.06 12.37 12.21
CA VAL A 335 15.91 10.90 12.27
C VAL A 335 17.24 10.21 11.97
N HIS A 336 17.93 10.60 10.90
CA HIS A 336 19.15 9.94 10.44
C HIS A 336 20.42 10.67 10.91
N SER A 337 20.32 11.93 11.33
CA SER A 337 21.47 12.70 11.83
C SER A 337 22.13 12.14 13.09
N LEU A 338 21.43 11.27 13.82
CA LEU A 338 21.94 10.55 15.00
C LEU A 338 22.48 9.14 14.68
N ARG A 339 22.27 8.64 13.46
CA ARG A 339 22.58 7.25 13.10
C ARG A 339 23.98 7.14 12.51
N ASP A 340 24.81 6.29 13.12
CA ASP A 340 26.13 5.96 12.58
C ASP A 340 26.02 4.86 11.50
N PHE A 341 25.91 5.27 10.24
CA PHE A 341 25.86 4.36 9.08
C PHE A 341 27.12 3.51 8.89
N SER A 342 28.21 3.80 9.62
CA SER A 342 29.42 2.98 9.56
C SER A 342 29.34 1.70 10.38
N LYS A 343 28.28 1.49 11.17
CA LYS A 343 28.17 0.33 12.07
C LYS A 343 26.98 -0.55 11.69
N ILE A 344 27.26 -1.77 11.22
CA ILE A 344 26.25 -2.81 11.02
C ILE A 344 26.20 -3.68 12.27
N LYS A 345 25.00 -3.84 12.83
CA LYS A 345 24.77 -4.68 14.02
C LYS A 345 24.19 -6.01 13.58
N GLU A 346 25.03 -7.04 13.56
CA GLU A 346 24.62 -8.43 13.35
C GLU A 346 24.47 -9.11 14.72
N TYR A 347 23.39 -9.87 14.90
CA TYR A 347 23.08 -10.51 16.18
C TYR A 347 23.32 -12.00 16.02
N ALA A 348 24.18 -12.59 16.86
CA ALA A 348 24.47 -14.02 16.82
C ALA A 348 24.41 -14.62 18.23
N LEU A 349 23.61 -15.68 18.40
CA LEU A 349 23.52 -16.42 19.66
C LEU A 349 24.81 -17.22 19.90
N GLN A 350 25.42 -17.06 21.08
CA GLN A 350 26.69 -17.73 21.40
C GLN A 350 26.52 -19.04 22.17
N GLN A 351 25.30 -19.34 22.62
CA GLN A 351 25.01 -20.50 23.46
C GLN A 351 23.85 -21.27 22.86
N LYS A 352 23.92 -22.60 22.92
CA LYS A 352 22.77 -23.45 22.58
C LYS A 352 21.79 -23.42 23.74
N GLY A 353 20.63 -22.79 23.54
CA GLY A 353 19.51 -22.83 24.47
C GLY A 353 18.42 -23.79 23.99
N LYS A 354 17.61 -24.31 24.93
CA LYS A 354 16.38 -25.03 24.59
C LYS A 354 15.28 -24.01 24.31
N ALA A 355 14.77 -23.98 23.07
CA ALA A 355 13.67 -23.10 22.70
C ALA A 355 12.41 -23.46 23.51
N ILE A 356 11.84 -22.47 24.19
CA ILE A 356 10.58 -22.62 24.94
C ILE A 356 9.37 -22.42 24.04
N VAL A 357 9.50 -21.52 23.07
CA VAL A 357 8.44 -21.12 22.14
C VAL A 357 9.05 -20.88 20.75
N LYS A 358 8.31 -21.17 19.70
CA LYS A 358 8.68 -20.91 18.30
C LYS A 358 7.55 -20.17 17.59
N GLY A 359 7.88 -19.33 16.60
CA GLY A 359 6.91 -18.65 15.75
C GLY A 359 7.55 -18.11 14.48
N THR A 360 6.86 -17.24 13.75
CA THR A 360 7.40 -16.59 12.54
C THR A 360 8.20 -15.36 12.92
N SER A 361 9.42 -15.23 12.39
CA SER A 361 10.27 -14.06 12.63
C SER A 361 9.85 -12.84 11.80
N VAL A 362 9.94 -11.68 12.43
CA VAL A 362 9.78 -10.35 11.82
C VAL A 362 10.95 -9.50 12.30
N GLY A 363 11.85 -9.15 11.37
CA GLY A 363 13.13 -8.49 11.65
C GLY A 363 14.31 -9.47 11.62
N SER A 364 15.48 -9.00 12.06
CA SER A 364 16.74 -9.77 12.06
C SER A 364 17.63 -9.46 13.29
N LYS A 365 17.01 -9.34 14.48
CA LYS A 365 17.68 -8.94 15.72
C LYS A 365 17.49 -9.99 16.83
N ILE A 366 18.33 -9.93 17.86
CA ILE A 366 18.14 -10.68 19.12
C ILE A 366 17.93 -9.67 20.24
N ALA A 367 16.95 -9.94 21.11
CA ALA A 367 16.70 -9.14 22.31
C ALA A 367 16.63 -10.02 23.56
N VAL A 368 17.06 -9.46 24.69
CA VAL A 368 16.94 -10.07 26.00
C VAL A 368 16.24 -9.09 26.92
N GLY A 369 15.28 -9.59 27.69
CA GLY A 369 14.53 -8.76 28.62
C GLY A 369 13.65 -9.59 29.54
N LYS A 370 13.05 -8.91 30.52
CA LYS A 370 11.99 -9.53 31.32
C LYS A 370 10.72 -9.58 30.48
N ALA A 371 10.14 -10.76 30.35
CA ALA A 371 8.84 -10.93 29.73
C ALA A 371 7.77 -10.24 30.58
N ARG A 372 6.91 -9.47 29.95
CA ARG A 372 5.73 -8.88 30.55
C ARG A 372 4.54 -9.42 29.77
N VAL A 373 3.84 -10.39 30.36
CA VAL A 373 2.64 -10.97 29.77
C VAL A 373 1.50 -10.00 30.04
N ILE A 374 0.98 -9.40 28.98
CA ILE A 374 -0.18 -8.49 29.02
C ILE A 374 -1.19 -9.09 28.06
N LEU A 375 -2.41 -9.35 28.54
CA LEU A 375 -3.47 -9.95 27.72
C LEU A 375 -4.58 -8.96 27.35
N ASP A 376 -4.54 -7.74 27.90
CA ASP A 376 -5.55 -6.70 27.71
C ASP A 376 -4.88 -5.32 27.76
N ALA A 377 -5.22 -4.46 26.79
CA ALA A 377 -4.73 -3.08 26.65
C ALA A 377 -4.99 -2.20 27.90
N LYS A 378 -5.92 -2.56 28.78
CA LYS A 378 -6.12 -1.85 30.05
C LYS A 378 -4.93 -1.95 31.00
N ASN A 379 -4.09 -2.97 30.82
CA ASN A 379 -2.94 -3.24 31.67
C ASN A 379 -1.61 -2.70 31.09
N LEU A 380 -1.66 -1.91 30.01
CA LEU A 380 -0.47 -1.34 29.36
C LEU A 380 0.36 -0.46 30.30
N GLY A 381 -0.27 0.19 31.28
CA GLY A 381 0.42 0.99 32.30
C GLY A 381 1.37 0.18 33.20
N GLN A 382 1.31 -1.15 33.16
CA GLN A 382 2.21 -2.05 33.89
C GLN A 382 3.49 -2.38 33.10
N PHE A 383 3.53 -2.04 31.81
CA PHE A 383 4.69 -2.31 30.94
C PHE A 383 5.82 -1.33 31.23
N LYS A 384 7.03 -1.84 31.42
CA LYS A 384 8.22 -1.00 31.62
C LYS A 384 9.09 -0.98 30.37
N ALA A 385 9.77 0.14 30.15
CA ALA A 385 10.71 0.26 29.03
C ALA A 385 11.75 -0.87 29.06
N ALA A 386 12.11 -1.36 27.87
CA ALA A 386 13.01 -2.50 27.64
C ALA A 386 12.51 -3.89 28.08
N GLU A 387 11.25 -4.03 28.51
CA GLU A 387 10.62 -5.35 28.68
C GLU A 387 10.28 -6.01 27.33
N ILE A 388 10.13 -7.34 27.35
CA ILE A 388 9.65 -8.11 26.20
C ILE A 388 8.14 -8.27 26.34
N LEU A 389 7.41 -7.70 25.40
CA LEU A 389 5.96 -7.80 25.36
C LEU A 389 5.55 -9.20 24.93
N VAL A 390 4.81 -9.90 25.79
CA VAL A 390 4.21 -11.19 25.46
C VAL A 390 2.70 -11.02 25.53
N THR A 391 2.00 -11.23 24.43
CA THR A 391 0.55 -11.06 24.35
C THR A 391 -0.07 -12.06 23.38
N ASP A 392 -1.39 -12.18 23.36
CA ASP A 392 -2.08 -13.00 22.37
C ASP A 392 -2.01 -12.34 20.98
N MET A 393 -2.27 -11.04 20.89
CA MET A 393 -2.21 -10.20 19.69
C MET A 393 -1.92 -8.74 20.09
N THR A 394 -1.48 -7.89 19.16
CA THR A 394 -1.42 -6.44 19.37
C THR A 394 -2.42 -5.73 18.46
N ASP A 395 -2.90 -4.56 18.87
CA ASP A 395 -3.74 -3.62 18.11
C ASP A 395 -3.15 -2.19 18.23
N PRO A 396 -3.71 -1.14 17.57
CA PRO A 396 -3.13 0.21 17.60
C PRO A 396 -2.95 0.81 19.00
N ASP A 397 -3.75 0.41 19.99
CA ASP A 397 -3.63 0.92 21.37
C ASP A 397 -2.32 0.44 22.05
N TRP A 398 -1.68 -0.60 21.51
CA TRP A 398 -0.41 -1.13 22.00
C TRP A 398 0.79 -0.39 21.42
N GLU A 399 0.60 0.41 20.36
CA GLU A 399 1.67 1.14 19.67
C GLU A 399 2.57 1.97 20.61
N PRO A 400 2.04 2.69 21.61
CA PRO A 400 2.86 3.45 22.56
C PRO A 400 3.83 2.57 23.35
N ILE A 401 3.41 1.37 23.78
CA ILE A 401 4.28 0.46 24.52
C ILE A 401 5.18 -0.36 23.60
N MET A 402 4.74 -0.64 22.37
CA MET A 402 5.54 -1.32 21.35
C MET A 402 6.79 -0.49 21.05
N LYS A 403 6.68 0.83 20.98
CA LYS A 403 7.83 1.76 20.79
C LYS A 403 8.90 1.67 21.88
N ILE A 404 8.53 1.24 23.10
CA ILE A 404 9.46 1.12 24.24
C ILE A 404 9.78 -0.34 24.60
N ALA A 405 9.26 -1.32 23.86
CA ALA A 405 9.53 -2.74 24.05
C ALA A 405 10.88 -3.15 23.46
N SER A 406 11.57 -4.11 24.08
CA SER A 406 12.82 -4.66 23.55
C SER A 406 12.58 -5.78 22.51
N ALA A 407 11.48 -6.52 22.66
CA ALA A 407 10.96 -7.44 21.66
C ALA A 407 9.46 -7.68 21.86
N ILE A 408 8.83 -8.26 20.85
CA ILE A 408 7.40 -8.58 20.87
C ILE A 408 7.23 -10.06 20.52
N VAL A 409 6.47 -10.80 21.32
CA VAL A 409 6.10 -12.19 21.06
C VAL A 409 4.58 -12.30 21.14
N THR A 410 3.95 -12.68 20.03
CA THR A 410 2.50 -12.89 20.00
C THR A 410 2.12 -14.34 19.73
N ASP A 411 1.10 -14.84 20.42
CA ASP A 411 0.54 -16.18 20.14
C ASP A 411 -0.11 -16.21 18.74
N LYS A 412 -0.63 -15.07 18.27
CA LYS A 412 -1.34 -14.92 16.99
C LYS A 412 -0.72 -13.84 16.09
N GLY A 413 -0.62 -14.14 14.80
CA GLY A 413 -0.27 -13.18 13.73
C GLY A 413 0.35 -13.91 12.54
N GLY A 414 0.12 -13.46 11.29
CA GLY A 414 0.62 -14.14 10.08
C GLY A 414 0.59 -13.31 8.79
N ARG A 415 1.31 -13.78 7.77
CA ARG A 415 1.40 -13.28 6.37
C ARG A 415 0.15 -13.69 5.54
N THR A 416 -1.06 -13.46 6.04
CA THR A 416 -2.27 -14.08 5.47
C THR A 416 -2.94 -13.22 4.41
N CYS A 417 -3.15 -13.76 3.20
CA CYS A 417 -3.69 -13.04 2.04
C CYS A 417 -4.65 -13.91 1.19
N PHE A 418 -5.36 -13.29 0.24
CA PHE A 418 -6.31 -13.88 -0.74
C PHE A 418 -5.83 -13.74 -2.18
N SER A 419 -6.32 -14.56 -3.12
CA SER A 419 -6.12 -14.33 -4.56
C SER A 419 -6.67 -12.96 -5.00
N GLY A 420 -6.02 -12.34 -5.99
CA GLY A 420 -6.46 -11.06 -6.55
C GLY A 420 -7.86 -11.08 -7.17
N GLU A 421 -8.35 -12.24 -7.60
CA GLU A 421 -9.70 -12.44 -8.16
C GLU A 421 -10.80 -12.56 -7.08
N THR A 422 -10.41 -12.64 -5.81
CA THR A 422 -11.37 -12.72 -4.71
C THR A 422 -12.14 -11.42 -4.61
N LYS A 423 -13.48 -11.52 -4.56
CA LYS A 423 -14.38 -10.37 -4.55
C LYS A 423 -14.62 -9.87 -3.12
N ILE A 424 -14.70 -8.55 -2.97
CA ILE A 424 -15.14 -7.84 -1.76
C ILE A 424 -16.24 -6.87 -2.12
N LEU A 425 -17.12 -6.58 -1.15
CA LEU A 425 -18.19 -5.61 -1.32
C LEU A 425 -17.77 -4.29 -0.68
N THR A 426 -17.79 -3.22 -1.49
CA THR A 426 -17.44 -1.86 -1.07
C THR A 426 -18.64 -0.93 -1.17
N ASP A 427 -18.51 0.31 -0.69
CA ASP A 427 -19.47 1.40 -0.95
C ASP A 427 -19.67 1.69 -2.45
N LYS A 428 -18.79 1.16 -3.31
CA LYS A 428 -18.84 1.30 -4.78
C LYS A 428 -19.25 0.01 -5.49
N GLY A 429 -19.84 -0.94 -4.77
CA GLY A 429 -20.26 -2.24 -5.30
C GLY A 429 -19.21 -3.33 -5.14
N PHE A 430 -19.41 -4.45 -5.83
CA PHE A 430 -18.45 -5.56 -5.83
C PHE A 430 -17.21 -5.21 -6.63
N LEU A 431 -16.04 -5.41 -6.01
CA LEU A 431 -14.73 -5.24 -6.64
C LEU A 431 -13.85 -6.45 -6.32
N GLU A 432 -12.93 -6.78 -7.21
CA GLU A 432 -11.88 -7.76 -6.93
C GLU A 432 -10.77 -7.11 -6.08
N PHE A 433 -10.07 -7.87 -5.25
CA PHE A 433 -8.97 -7.35 -4.44
C PHE A 433 -7.90 -6.65 -5.28
N LYS A 434 -7.59 -7.20 -6.47
CA LYS A 434 -6.66 -6.57 -7.40
C LYS A 434 -7.14 -5.17 -7.83
N ASP A 435 -8.43 -4.99 -8.05
CA ASP A 435 -9.01 -3.72 -8.49
C ASP A 435 -9.01 -2.70 -7.35
N VAL A 436 -9.31 -3.14 -6.12
CA VAL A 436 -9.25 -2.28 -4.94
C VAL A 436 -7.81 -1.84 -4.69
N TYR A 437 -6.83 -2.75 -4.76
CA TYR A 437 -5.42 -2.42 -4.63
C TYR A 437 -4.96 -1.38 -5.67
N GLU A 438 -5.27 -1.61 -6.95
CA GLU A 438 -4.88 -0.67 -8.02
C GLU A 438 -5.59 0.68 -7.88
N LYS A 439 -6.87 0.71 -7.50
CA LYS A 439 -7.62 1.95 -7.29
C LYS A 439 -7.16 2.73 -6.05
N MET A 440 -6.86 2.05 -4.95
CA MET A 440 -6.30 2.69 -3.75
C MET A 440 -4.91 3.28 -4.01
N LYS A 441 -4.08 2.60 -4.82
CA LYS A 441 -2.80 3.17 -5.28
C LYS A 441 -2.97 4.46 -6.08
N ASN A 442 -4.13 4.64 -6.72
CA ASN A 442 -4.51 5.87 -7.42
C ASN A 442 -5.20 6.91 -6.50
N GLY A 443 -5.18 6.71 -5.18
CA GLY A 443 -5.71 7.65 -4.18
C GLY A 443 -7.22 7.54 -3.96
N GLU A 444 -7.86 6.45 -4.38
CA GLU A 444 -9.28 6.22 -4.17
C GLU A 444 -9.54 5.56 -2.81
N GLU A 445 -10.41 6.15 -1.99
CA GLU A 445 -10.84 5.58 -0.72
C GLU A 445 -12.06 4.65 -0.89
N PHE A 446 -12.16 3.66 -0.01
CA PHE A 446 -13.25 2.67 0.00
C PHE A 446 -13.71 2.40 1.43
N LEU A 447 -15.01 2.17 1.58
CA LEU A 447 -15.56 1.45 2.72
C LEU A 447 -15.74 -0.01 2.33
N ILE A 448 -15.49 -0.93 3.25
CA ILE A 448 -15.63 -2.37 3.06
C ILE A 448 -16.67 -2.95 4.00
N TYR A 449 -17.47 -3.87 3.46
CA TYR A 449 -18.46 -4.62 4.21
C TYR A 449 -17.78 -5.50 5.27
N SER A 450 -18.12 -5.24 6.53
CA SER A 450 -17.50 -5.85 7.71
C SER A 450 -18.54 -6.21 8.76
N TYR A 451 -18.11 -6.82 9.87
CA TYR A 451 -18.97 -7.21 10.99
C TYR A 451 -18.55 -6.50 12.28
N ASP A 452 -19.53 -5.94 12.99
CA ASP A 452 -19.36 -5.39 14.33
C ASP A 452 -19.53 -6.50 15.36
N TYR A 453 -18.45 -6.83 16.06
CA TYR A 453 -18.50 -7.86 17.08
C TYR A 453 -19.37 -7.48 18.29
N LYS A 454 -19.34 -6.22 18.71
CA LYS A 454 -20.04 -5.73 19.90
C LYS A 454 -21.55 -5.67 19.66
N ASN A 455 -21.94 -5.07 18.54
CA ASN A 455 -23.34 -4.90 18.17
C ASN A 455 -23.90 -6.12 17.44
N LYS A 456 -23.05 -7.09 17.07
CA LYS A 456 -23.39 -8.34 16.37
C LYS A 456 -24.06 -8.13 15.00
N LEU A 457 -23.83 -6.95 14.43
CA LEU A 457 -24.44 -6.47 13.21
C LEU A 457 -23.38 -6.11 12.15
N PRO A 458 -23.72 -6.22 10.86
CA PRO A 458 -22.93 -5.66 9.77
C PRO A 458 -22.60 -4.18 9.96
N LYS A 459 -21.38 -3.76 9.62
CA LYS A 459 -21.01 -2.34 9.51
C LYS A 459 -20.09 -2.07 8.32
N TRP A 460 -20.10 -0.83 7.85
CA TRP A 460 -19.11 -0.32 6.90
C TRP A 460 -17.86 0.12 7.67
N LYS A 461 -16.68 -0.30 7.24
CA LYS A 461 -15.39 0.11 7.78
C LYS A 461 -14.53 0.73 6.70
N ARG A 462 -13.69 1.70 7.03
CA ARG A 462 -12.74 2.25 6.05
C ARG A 462 -11.59 1.28 5.80
N ILE A 463 -11.19 1.15 4.53
CA ILE A 463 -9.94 0.48 4.17
C ILE A 463 -8.79 1.46 4.38
N LEU A 464 -7.87 1.13 5.28
CA LEU A 464 -6.73 1.96 5.64
C LEU A 464 -5.56 1.77 4.68
N SER A 465 -5.29 0.53 4.29
CA SER A 465 -4.20 0.18 3.39
C SER A 465 -4.52 -1.08 2.59
N SER A 466 -3.82 -1.28 1.47
CA SER A 466 -3.91 -2.51 0.68
C SER A 466 -2.51 -2.98 0.29
N GLN A 467 -2.32 -4.30 0.25
CA GLN A 467 -1.02 -4.93 0.06
C GLN A 467 -1.08 -6.00 -1.02
N LYS A 468 0.03 -6.18 -1.74
CA LYS A 468 0.24 -7.23 -2.73
C LYS A 468 1.52 -7.99 -2.40
N ASN A 469 1.41 -9.31 -2.31
CA ASN A 469 2.52 -10.24 -2.04
C ASN A 469 2.46 -11.42 -3.01
N LYS A 470 3.50 -12.25 -3.03
CA LYS A 470 3.51 -13.54 -3.73
C LYS A 470 3.68 -14.64 -2.69
N LEU A 471 2.69 -15.53 -2.55
CA LEU A 471 2.67 -16.58 -1.54
C LEU A 471 1.96 -17.83 -2.08
N THR A 472 2.21 -18.98 -1.45
CA THR A 472 1.50 -20.22 -1.74
C THR A 472 0.04 -20.14 -1.31
N ALA A 473 -0.89 -20.38 -2.24
CA ALA A 473 -2.33 -20.38 -1.98
C ALA A 473 -2.95 -21.76 -2.25
N ILE A 474 -4.10 -21.99 -1.62
CA ILE A 474 -4.94 -23.16 -1.85
C ILE A 474 -6.32 -22.73 -2.30
N ARG A 475 -6.97 -23.60 -3.08
CA ARG A 475 -8.39 -23.47 -3.42
C ARG A 475 -9.20 -24.27 -2.41
N VAL A 476 -10.17 -23.62 -1.78
CA VAL A 476 -11.11 -24.26 -0.87
C VAL A 476 -12.54 -24.03 -1.33
N SER A 477 -13.37 -25.07 -1.26
CA SER A 477 -14.78 -24.99 -1.60
C SER A 477 -15.63 -24.79 -0.35
N VAL A 478 -16.64 -23.95 -0.46
CA VAL A 478 -17.59 -23.66 0.61
C VAL A 478 -18.96 -24.18 0.21
N SER A 479 -19.51 -25.12 0.98
CA SER A 479 -20.84 -25.66 0.73
C SER A 479 -21.51 -26.14 2.02
N GLN A 480 -22.84 -26.20 2.01
CA GLN A 480 -23.61 -26.72 3.15
C GLN A 480 -23.43 -28.24 3.31
N THR A 481 -23.39 -28.99 2.20
CA THR A 481 -23.27 -30.46 2.21
C THR A 481 -21.83 -30.93 2.38
N GLY A 482 -20.84 -30.12 1.99
CA GLY A 482 -19.44 -30.52 1.89
C GLY A 482 -19.09 -31.23 0.57
N ASN A 483 -20.08 -31.51 -0.29
CA ASN A 483 -19.88 -32.33 -1.50
C ASN A 483 -19.71 -31.48 -2.77
N THR A 484 -20.00 -30.18 -2.72
CA THR A 484 -19.95 -29.30 -3.90
C THR A 484 -18.62 -28.57 -3.96
N GLN A 485 -17.87 -28.75 -5.06
CA GLN A 485 -16.56 -28.12 -5.27
C GLN A 485 -16.60 -26.82 -6.08
N ASN A 486 -17.76 -26.47 -6.66
CA ASN A 486 -17.88 -25.39 -7.66
C ASN A 486 -18.06 -23.98 -7.06
N ASN A 487 -18.22 -23.88 -5.75
CA ASN A 487 -18.26 -22.62 -5.00
C ASN A 487 -16.98 -22.52 -4.17
N PHE A 488 -16.00 -21.74 -4.61
CA PHE A 488 -14.66 -21.74 -4.05
C PHE A 488 -14.09 -20.34 -3.80
N ILE A 489 -13.04 -20.30 -2.99
CA ILE A 489 -12.19 -19.14 -2.73
C ILE A 489 -10.72 -19.60 -2.71
N ASP A 490 -9.85 -18.73 -3.20
CA ASP A 490 -8.41 -18.98 -3.29
C ASP A 490 -7.69 -18.16 -2.23
N VAL A 491 -7.01 -18.83 -1.30
CA VAL A 491 -6.56 -18.24 -0.03
C VAL A 491 -5.33 -18.95 0.52
N THR A 492 -4.49 -18.24 1.25
CA THR A 492 -3.33 -18.82 1.96
C THR A 492 -3.75 -19.81 3.05
N LYS A 493 -2.98 -20.90 3.24
CA LYS A 493 -3.32 -22.03 4.14
C LYS A 493 -3.55 -21.62 5.60
N ASP A 494 -2.88 -20.57 6.04
CA ASP A 494 -2.89 -20.11 7.44
C ASP A 494 -3.89 -18.98 7.70
N HIS A 495 -4.67 -18.57 6.68
CA HIS A 495 -5.66 -17.52 6.85
C HIS A 495 -6.68 -17.89 7.92
N LYS A 496 -6.98 -16.96 8.83
CA LYS A 496 -7.95 -17.18 9.90
C LYS A 496 -9.36 -16.82 9.43
N PHE A 497 -10.29 -17.73 9.68
CA PHE A 497 -11.72 -17.54 9.49
C PHE A 497 -12.39 -17.50 10.85
N TYR A 498 -13.50 -16.77 10.93
CA TYR A 498 -14.35 -16.82 12.11
C TYR A 498 -15.20 -18.08 12.09
N THR A 499 -15.30 -18.72 13.24
CA THR A 499 -16.11 -19.91 13.45
C THR A 499 -16.60 -19.96 14.90
N TYR A 500 -17.55 -20.84 15.22
CA TYR A 500 -17.99 -21.02 16.60
C TYR A 500 -17.22 -22.14 17.30
N LYS A 501 -17.01 -21.97 18.60
CA LYS A 501 -16.63 -23.02 19.54
C LYS A 501 -17.36 -22.76 20.85
N ASN A 502 -18.24 -23.68 21.23
CA ASN A 502 -19.08 -23.60 22.42
C ASN A 502 -19.87 -22.28 22.49
N ARG A 503 -20.56 -21.93 21.40
CA ARG A 503 -21.36 -20.68 21.23
C ARG A 503 -20.56 -19.38 21.19
N GLU A 504 -19.27 -19.40 21.48
CA GLU A 504 -18.38 -18.25 21.32
C GLU A 504 -17.77 -18.20 19.93
N LEU A 505 -17.67 -16.99 19.37
CA LEU A 505 -17.04 -16.78 18.08
C LEU A 505 -15.53 -16.74 18.27
N ILE A 506 -14.82 -17.63 17.60
CA ILE A 506 -13.36 -17.76 17.65
C ILE A 506 -12.75 -17.59 16.26
N LYS A 507 -11.48 -17.20 16.23
CA LYS A 507 -10.66 -17.19 15.01
C LYS A 507 -9.92 -18.52 14.91
N LYS A 508 -10.04 -19.23 13.79
CA LYS A 508 -9.31 -20.48 13.55
C LYS A 508 -8.67 -20.49 12.17
N SER A 509 -7.44 -20.98 12.07
CA SER A 509 -6.73 -21.08 10.78
C SER A 509 -7.44 -22.04 9.85
N LEU A 510 -7.48 -21.74 8.55
CA LEU A 510 -8.11 -22.55 7.52
C LEU A 510 -7.60 -24.01 7.53
N LYS A 511 -6.30 -24.23 7.68
CA LYS A 511 -5.69 -25.56 7.85
C LYS A 511 -6.34 -26.38 8.97
N ALA A 512 -6.58 -25.77 10.12
CA ALA A 512 -7.22 -26.44 11.26
C ALA A 512 -8.71 -26.68 11.05
N ILE A 513 -9.42 -25.74 10.39
CA ILE A 513 -10.84 -25.91 10.05
C ILE A 513 -11.04 -27.10 9.10
N ILE A 514 -10.16 -27.23 8.09
CA ILE A 514 -10.17 -28.36 7.14
C ILE A 514 -9.86 -29.68 7.88
N LYS A 515 -8.81 -29.68 8.71
CA LYS A 515 -8.41 -30.86 9.49
C LYS A 515 -9.54 -31.37 10.39
N ASP A 516 -10.22 -30.46 11.08
CA ASP A 516 -11.25 -30.80 12.07
C ASP A 516 -12.66 -30.94 11.46
N LYS A 517 -12.78 -30.79 10.13
CA LYS A 517 -14.04 -30.81 9.37
C LYS A 517 -15.08 -29.83 9.94
N GLU A 518 -14.63 -28.64 10.30
CA GLU A 518 -15.43 -27.57 10.87
C GLU A 518 -16.04 -26.65 9.79
N ALA A 519 -17.06 -25.89 10.18
CA ALA A 519 -17.71 -24.90 9.34
C ALA A 519 -17.18 -23.49 9.65
N VAL A 520 -17.30 -22.56 8.71
CA VAL A 520 -16.94 -21.13 8.88
C VAL A 520 -18.18 -20.25 8.93
N CYS A 521 -18.06 -19.07 9.52
CA CYS A 521 -19.12 -18.08 9.60
C CYS A 521 -19.28 -17.27 8.31
N LEU A 522 -20.53 -17.07 7.91
CA LEU A 522 -20.97 -16.18 6.85
C LEU A 522 -21.83 -15.07 7.42
N VAL A 523 -21.75 -13.86 6.85
CA VAL A 523 -22.55 -12.71 7.28
C VAL A 523 -23.77 -12.55 6.38
N GLU A 524 -24.99 -12.68 6.94
CA GLU A 524 -26.22 -12.79 6.13
C GLU A 524 -26.91 -11.44 5.84
N ASN A 525 -26.61 -10.37 6.60
CA ASN A 525 -27.25 -9.06 6.46
C ASN A 525 -26.31 -8.00 5.90
N LEU A 526 -26.78 -7.03 5.13
CA LEU A 526 -25.98 -5.84 4.78
C LEU A 526 -26.09 -4.71 5.82
N PRO A 527 -25.02 -3.89 6.01
CA PRO A 527 -25.09 -2.70 6.85
C PRO A 527 -26.05 -1.66 6.29
N ALA A 528 -26.55 -0.74 7.12
CA ALA A 528 -27.47 0.32 6.68
C ALA A 528 -26.97 1.06 5.41
N SER A 529 -27.92 1.51 4.58
CA SER A 529 -27.61 2.24 3.35
C SER A 529 -26.84 3.52 3.67
N ILE A 530 -25.85 3.83 2.83
CA ILE A 530 -25.05 5.07 2.92
C ILE A 530 -25.77 6.24 2.23
N THR A 531 -26.74 5.95 1.35
CA THR A 531 -27.44 6.93 0.51
C THR A 531 -28.96 6.86 0.66
N ASN A 532 -29.67 7.86 0.14
CA ASN A 532 -31.13 7.94 0.15
C ASN A 532 -31.78 6.72 -0.52
N SER A 533 -32.92 6.28 0.03
CA SER A 533 -33.64 5.10 -0.44
C SER A 533 -34.28 5.32 -1.81
N VAL A 534 -34.14 4.33 -2.68
CA VAL A 534 -34.83 4.27 -3.98
C VAL A 534 -36.32 3.98 -3.77
N ASP A 535 -37.16 4.65 -4.55
CA ASP A 535 -38.60 4.43 -4.58
C ASP A 535 -38.97 2.97 -4.88
N ASN A 536 -39.99 2.45 -4.19
CA ASN A 536 -40.39 1.04 -4.29
C ASN A 536 -40.89 0.66 -5.68
N LYS A 537 -41.65 1.56 -6.34
CA LYS A 537 -42.19 1.32 -7.69
C LYS A 537 -41.05 1.29 -8.71
N LEU A 538 -40.06 2.17 -8.55
CA LEU A 538 -38.86 2.17 -9.39
C LEU A 538 -38.04 0.89 -9.19
N ALA A 539 -37.87 0.44 -7.95
CA ALA A 539 -37.15 -0.80 -7.66
C ALA A 539 -37.82 -2.02 -8.32
N TYR A 540 -39.15 -2.15 -8.20
CA TYR A 540 -39.91 -3.20 -8.88
C TYR A 540 -39.74 -3.14 -10.40
N LEU A 541 -39.93 -1.95 -10.99
CA LEU A 541 -39.82 -1.76 -12.43
C LEU A 541 -38.41 -2.10 -12.97
N LEU A 542 -37.36 -1.75 -12.24
CA LEU A 542 -35.98 -2.10 -12.61
C LEU A 542 -35.74 -3.60 -12.54
N GLY A 543 -36.36 -4.31 -11.59
CA GLY A 543 -36.31 -5.77 -11.50
C GLY A 543 -36.89 -6.42 -12.76
N VAL A 544 -38.09 -6.00 -13.17
CA VAL A 544 -38.76 -6.48 -14.37
C VAL A 544 -37.94 -6.21 -15.63
N LEU A 545 -37.48 -4.96 -15.79
CA LEU A 545 -36.73 -4.55 -16.98
C LEU A 545 -35.32 -5.15 -17.04
N ALA A 546 -34.74 -5.55 -15.91
CA ALA A 546 -33.43 -6.21 -15.86
C ALA A 546 -33.48 -7.62 -16.45
N THR A 547 -34.62 -8.32 -16.32
CA THR A 547 -34.80 -9.71 -16.75
C THR A 547 -35.56 -9.83 -18.07
N ASP A 548 -36.72 -9.17 -18.20
CA ASP A 548 -37.62 -9.29 -19.35
C ASP A 548 -37.57 -8.06 -20.29
N GLY A 549 -36.88 -6.99 -19.87
CA GLY A 549 -36.75 -5.76 -20.64
C GLY A 549 -35.67 -5.83 -21.72
N SER A 550 -35.97 -5.26 -22.89
CA SER A 550 -35.01 -5.00 -23.96
C SER A 550 -34.92 -3.50 -24.24
N ILE A 551 -33.70 -2.96 -24.23
CA ILE A 551 -33.43 -1.55 -24.52
C ILE A 551 -32.60 -1.46 -25.79
N TYR A 552 -33.13 -0.75 -26.79
CA TYR A 552 -32.47 -0.50 -28.06
C TYR A 552 -32.14 0.98 -28.18
N LEU A 553 -30.87 1.27 -28.47
CA LEU A 553 -30.39 2.61 -28.80
C LEU A 553 -29.95 2.57 -30.27
N CYS A 554 -30.87 2.85 -31.19
CA CYS A 554 -30.60 2.78 -32.63
C CYS A 554 -30.08 4.12 -33.17
N PRO A 555 -29.11 4.12 -34.09
CA PRO A 555 -28.84 5.28 -34.94
C PRO A 555 -30.07 5.53 -35.82
N GLY A 556 -30.68 6.71 -35.74
CA GLY A 556 -31.79 7.07 -36.62
C GLY A 556 -31.29 7.58 -37.98
N VAL A 557 -32.18 7.56 -38.96
CA VAL A 557 -31.98 8.22 -40.25
C VAL A 557 -31.81 9.72 -40.00
N ASN A 558 -30.75 10.34 -40.54
CA ASN A 558 -30.27 11.71 -40.30
C ASN A 558 -29.45 11.94 -39.01
N GLY A 559 -28.91 10.90 -38.37
CA GLY A 559 -27.96 11.06 -37.25
C GLY A 559 -28.59 11.27 -35.86
N PHE A 560 -29.91 11.41 -35.76
CA PHE A 560 -30.64 11.47 -34.49
C PHE A 560 -30.76 10.07 -33.87
N ARG A 561 -30.29 9.85 -32.64
CA ARG A 561 -30.45 8.55 -31.93
C ARG A 561 -31.90 8.35 -31.51
N ARG A 562 -32.44 7.15 -31.68
CA ARG A 562 -33.76 6.74 -31.17
C ARG A 562 -33.58 5.75 -30.03
N GLY A 563 -34.27 5.98 -28.92
CA GLY A 563 -34.35 5.03 -27.81
C GLY A 563 -35.68 4.29 -27.84
N GLN A 564 -35.62 2.97 -27.73
CA GLN A 564 -36.79 2.10 -27.61
C GLN A 564 -36.60 1.21 -26.38
N ILE A 565 -37.59 1.20 -25.50
CA ILE A 565 -37.72 0.23 -24.41
C ILE A 565 -38.83 -0.73 -24.81
N THR A 566 -38.59 -2.01 -24.67
CA THR A 566 -39.55 -3.07 -24.97
C THR A 566 -39.66 -4.01 -23.80
N PHE A 567 -40.88 -4.27 -23.38
CA PHE A 567 -41.26 -5.30 -22.42
C PHE A 567 -42.18 -6.26 -23.18
N THR A 568 -41.75 -7.50 -23.36
CA THR A 568 -42.49 -8.49 -24.17
C THR A 568 -43.17 -9.48 -23.25
N GLN A 569 -44.50 -9.60 -23.35
CA GLN A 569 -45.25 -10.54 -22.52
C GLN A 569 -46.47 -11.10 -23.26
N LYS A 570 -46.84 -12.35 -22.96
CA LYS A 570 -48.11 -12.92 -23.43
C LYS A 570 -49.25 -12.37 -22.59
N GLU A 571 -50.27 -11.84 -23.23
CA GLU A 571 -51.48 -11.36 -22.59
C GLU A 571 -52.39 -12.56 -22.24
N SER A 572 -52.26 -13.06 -21.01
CA SER A 572 -53.12 -14.09 -20.44
C SER A 572 -53.79 -13.57 -19.17
N PRO A 573 -54.96 -14.10 -18.76
CA PRO A 573 -55.69 -13.63 -17.59
C PRO A 573 -54.82 -13.54 -16.32
N GLU A 574 -53.91 -14.50 -16.15
CA GLU A 574 -52.99 -14.56 -15.00
C GLU A 574 -51.94 -13.45 -15.01
N LYS A 575 -51.63 -12.88 -16.18
CA LYS A 575 -50.57 -11.86 -16.38
C LYS A 575 -51.12 -10.45 -16.53
N GLN A 576 -52.44 -10.27 -16.54
CA GLN A 576 -53.07 -8.95 -16.73
C GLN A 576 -52.68 -7.98 -15.61
N GLU A 577 -52.69 -8.41 -14.34
CA GLU A 577 -52.27 -7.58 -13.20
C GLU A 577 -50.80 -7.18 -13.29
N PHE A 578 -49.93 -8.11 -13.70
CA PHE A 578 -48.52 -7.82 -13.93
C PHE A 578 -48.31 -6.75 -15.01
N ILE A 579 -48.96 -6.91 -16.17
CA ILE A 579 -48.86 -5.99 -17.30
C ILE A 579 -49.40 -4.59 -16.93
N SER A 580 -50.54 -4.53 -16.23
CA SER A 580 -51.13 -3.26 -15.80
C SER A 580 -50.23 -2.54 -14.79
N THR A 581 -49.67 -3.27 -13.82
CA THR A 581 -48.74 -2.73 -12.81
C THR A 581 -47.48 -2.15 -13.45
N VAL A 582 -46.87 -2.86 -14.42
CA VAL A 582 -45.68 -2.37 -15.14
C VAL A 582 -45.99 -1.06 -15.87
N ASN A 583 -47.13 -0.98 -16.57
CA ASN A 583 -47.54 0.23 -17.28
C ASN A 583 -47.87 1.39 -16.33
N GLU A 584 -48.57 1.13 -15.23
CA GLU A 584 -48.88 2.13 -14.20
C GLU A 584 -47.59 2.71 -13.61
N TYR A 585 -46.67 1.86 -13.17
CA TYR A 585 -45.42 2.29 -12.55
C TYR A 585 -44.53 3.01 -13.55
N PHE A 586 -44.41 2.49 -14.77
CA PHE A 586 -43.66 3.14 -15.84
C PHE A 586 -44.24 4.53 -16.16
N SER A 587 -45.57 4.65 -16.27
CA SER A 587 -46.25 5.93 -16.52
C SER A 587 -46.11 6.90 -15.34
N GLY A 588 -46.24 6.42 -14.10
CA GLY A 588 -46.12 7.26 -12.91
C GLY A 588 -44.71 7.80 -12.71
N ILE A 589 -43.67 7.03 -13.07
CA ILE A 589 -42.28 7.43 -12.90
C ILE A 589 -41.79 8.30 -14.05
N PHE A 590 -42.15 7.97 -15.30
CA PHE A 590 -41.60 8.61 -16.49
C PHE A 590 -42.58 9.52 -17.24
N GLY A 591 -43.82 9.63 -16.79
CA GLY A 591 -44.86 10.48 -17.39
C GLY A 591 -45.30 10.04 -18.79
N LYS A 592 -45.03 8.79 -19.19
CA LYS A 592 -45.33 8.26 -20.54
C LYS A 592 -45.77 6.80 -20.48
N GLN A 593 -46.84 6.46 -21.19
CA GLN A 593 -47.33 5.08 -21.27
C GLN A 593 -46.60 4.26 -22.35
N MET A 594 -46.57 2.94 -22.19
CA MET A 594 -46.09 2.02 -23.22
C MET A 594 -47.23 1.65 -24.18
N THR A 595 -46.93 1.54 -25.47
CA THR A 595 -47.90 1.12 -26.50
C THR A 595 -47.78 -0.38 -26.75
N ALA A 596 -48.91 -1.09 -26.76
CA ALA A 596 -48.97 -2.52 -27.05
C ALA A 596 -48.94 -2.78 -28.56
N ARG A 597 -48.17 -3.80 -28.97
CA ARG A 597 -48.16 -4.30 -30.36
C ARG A 597 -48.07 -5.83 -30.36
N GLU A 598 -49.07 -6.48 -30.93
CA GLU A 598 -49.04 -7.93 -31.11
C GLU A 598 -47.99 -8.35 -32.15
N LYS A 599 -47.36 -9.50 -31.87
CA LYS A 599 -46.36 -10.12 -32.73
C LYS A 599 -46.55 -11.63 -32.72
N THR A 600 -46.62 -12.23 -33.91
CA THR A 600 -46.56 -13.68 -34.06
C THR A 600 -45.12 -14.15 -33.90
N THR A 601 -44.90 -15.07 -32.97
CA THR A 601 -43.61 -15.74 -32.73
C THR A 601 -43.70 -17.18 -33.19
N VAL A 602 -42.65 -17.64 -33.84
CA VAL A 602 -42.54 -19.01 -34.34
C VAL A 602 -41.36 -19.65 -33.63
N SER A 603 -41.62 -20.71 -32.88
CA SER A 603 -40.61 -21.47 -32.11
C SER A 603 -40.56 -22.91 -32.58
N GLN A 604 -39.38 -23.52 -32.57
CA GLN A 604 -39.25 -24.96 -32.84
C GLN A 604 -39.11 -25.74 -31.53
N LEU A 605 -40.02 -26.67 -31.29
CA LEU A 605 -39.97 -27.59 -30.15
C LEU A 605 -39.95 -29.02 -30.67
N ARG A 606 -38.85 -29.76 -30.42
CA ARG A 606 -38.66 -31.15 -30.88
C ARG A 606 -38.90 -31.33 -32.39
N GLY A 607 -38.43 -30.39 -33.21
CA GLY A 607 -38.57 -30.42 -34.67
C GLY A 607 -39.95 -30.02 -35.22
N ARG A 608 -40.92 -29.66 -34.35
CA ARG A 608 -42.21 -29.10 -34.77
C ARG A 608 -42.22 -27.59 -34.64
N THR A 609 -42.70 -26.92 -35.68
CA THR A 609 -42.91 -25.47 -35.68
C THR A 609 -44.19 -25.14 -34.92
N ILE A 610 -44.06 -24.43 -33.81
CA ILE A 610 -45.16 -23.94 -32.99
C ILE A 610 -45.23 -22.43 -33.17
N SER A 611 -46.36 -21.93 -33.66
CA SER A 611 -46.66 -20.50 -33.74
C SER A 611 -47.47 -20.05 -32.52
N GLY A 612 -47.07 -18.95 -31.88
CA GLY A 612 -47.82 -18.33 -30.79
C GLY A 612 -47.76 -16.81 -30.87
N THR A 613 -48.79 -16.14 -30.36
CA THR A 613 -48.86 -14.67 -30.33
C THR A 613 -48.34 -14.14 -28.99
N VAL A 614 -47.53 -13.09 -29.02
CA VAL A 614 -47.04 -12.34 -27.85
C VAL A 614 -47.22 -10.84 -28.07
N THR A 615 -47.32 -10.08 -26.99
CA THR A 615 -47.54 -8.63 -27.04
C THR A 615 -46.26 -7.89 -26.61
N ASP A 616 -45.76 -7.01 -27.48
CA ASP A 616 -44.66 -6.11 -27.16
C ASP A 616 -45.22 -4.79 -26.62
N PHE A 617 -44.96 -4.45 -25.37
CA PHE A 617 -45.20 -3.14 -24.80
C PHE A 617 -43.97 -2.26 -25.04
N ARG A 618 -44.14 -1.16 -25.79
CA ARG A 618 -43.02 -0.34 -26.28
C ARG A 618 -43.14 1.11 -25.85
N CYS A 619 -42.01 1.70 -25.45
CA CYS A 619 -41.90 3.15 -25.29
C CYS A 619 -40.77 3.67 -26.18
N TYR A 620 -41.10 4.61 -27.07
CA TYR A 620 -40.12 5.32 -27.89
C TYR A 620 -39.75 6.64 -27.22
N SER A 621 -38.62 6.66 -26.54
CA SER A 621 -38.06 7.86 -25.89
C SER A 621 -36.57 7.66 -25.66
N LEU A 622 -35.74 8.54 -26.25
CA LEU A 622 -34.29 8.48 -26.06
C LEU A 622 -33.90 8.79 -24.61
N SER A 623 -34.52 9.80 -23.99
CA SER A 623 -34.21 10.21 -22.62
C SER A 623 -34.50 9.10 -21.61
N ILE A 624 -35.69 8.50 -21.69
CA ILE A 624 -36.10 7.42 -20.78
C ILE A 624 -35.25 6.16 -21.01
N ALA A 625 -34.94 5.82 -22.26
CA ALA A 625 -34.10 4.68 -22.59
C ALA A 625 -32.66 4.84 -22.07
N LEU A 626 -32.08 6.04 -22.18
CA LEU A 626 -30.77 6.34 -21.61
C LEU A 626 -30.78 6.26 -20.08
N GLN A 627 -31.82 6.79 -19.44
CA GLN A 627 -31.98 6.78 -17.99
C GLN A 627 -32.10 5.36 -17.43
N ILE A 628 -32.99 4.53 -17.99
CA ILE A 628 -33.14 3.12 -17.57
C ILE A 628 -31.85 2.34 -17.86
N ASN A 629 -31.22 2.54 -19.02
CA ASN A 629 -29.96 1.88 -19.32
C ASN A 629 -28.85 2.25 -18.31
N GLN A 630 -28.81 3.51 -17.86
CA GLN A 630 -27.88 3.92 -16.80
C GLN A 630 -28.19 3.23 -15.47
N TYR A 631 -29.46 3.09 -15.09
CA TYR A 631 -29.85 2.35 -13.89
C TYR A 631 -29.47 0.87 -13.99
N LEU A 632 -29.74 0.21 -15.12
CA LEU A 632 -29.41 -1.22 -15.31
C LEU A 632 -27.89 -1.46 -15.38
N GLN A 633 -27.10 -0.54 -15.94
CA GLN A 633 -25.64 -0.66 -15.94
C GLN A 633 -25.04 -0.52 -14.53
N ASN A 634 -25.64 0.31 -13.67
CA ASN A 634 -25.18 0.55 -12.29
C ASN A 634 -26.03 -0.17 -11.24
N LEU A 635 -26.72 -1.24 -11.63
CA LEU A 635 -27.71 -1.92 -10.79
C LEU A 635 -27.15 -2.44 -9.45
N PRO A 636 -25.91 -2.98 -9.35
CA PRO A 636 -25.34 -3.36 -8.06
C PRO A 636 -25.15 -2.18 -7.11
N LEU A 637 -24.70 -1.03 -7.63
CA LEU A 637 -24.51 0.19 -6.85
C LEU A 637 -25.86 0.76 -6.38
N LEU A 638 -26.86 0.72 -7.27
CA LEU A 638 -28.22 1.11 -6.91
C LEU A 638 -28.82 0.18 -5.86
N ALA A 639 -28.58 -1.13 -5.96
CA ALA A 639 -29.06 -2.11 -4.99
C ALA A 639 -28.48 -1.88 -3.57
N LEU A 640 -27.27 -1.32 -3.45
CA LEU A 640 -26.72 -0.92 -2.14
C LEU A 640 -27.57 0.14 -1.44
N SER A 641 -28.25 0.99 -2.21
CA SER A 641 -29.14 2.05 -1.71
C SER A 641 -30.57 1.58 -1.39
N PHE A 642 -30.92 0.33 -1.67
CA PHE A 642 -32.25 -0.19 -1.41
C PHE A 642 -32.54 -0.28 0.09
N SER A 643 -33.72 0.21 0.47
CA SER A 643 -34.33 -0.15 1.75
C SER A 643 -34.72 -1.64 1.73
N LYS A 644 -35.12 -2.20 2.89
CA LYS A 644 -35.69 -3.55 2.92
C LYS A 644 -36.93 -3.66 2.02
N GLU A 645 -37.74 -2.61 1.96
CA GLU A 645 -38.95 -2.59 1.13
C GLU A 645 -38.61 -2.52 -0.35
N SER A 646 -37.69 -1.63 -0.74
CA SER A 646 -37.22 -1.50 -2.11
C SER A 646 -36.56 -2.78 -2.61
N ALA A 647 -35.80 -3.48 -1.75
CA ALA A 647 -35.19 -4.77 -2.08
C ALA A 647 -36.22 -5.88 -2.30
N LYS A 648 -37.30 -5.93 -1.49
CA LYS A 648 -38.43 -6.86 -1.71
C LYS A 648 -39.12 -6.58 -3.05
N ASN A 649 -39.43 -5.32 -3.33
CA ASN A 649 -40.04 -4.89 -4.59
C ASN A 649 -39.17 -5.22 -5.80
N PHE A 650 -37.85 -4.97 -5.72
CA PHE A 650 -36.91 -5.35 -6.78
C PHE A 650 -36.91 -6.87 -7.03
N LEU A 651 -36.83 -7.69 -5.99
CA LEU A 651 -36.88 -9.14 -6.14
C LEU A 651 -38.21 -9.63 -6.70
N ALA A 652 -39.34 -9.05 -6.28
CA ALA A 652 -40.65 -9.36 -6.85
C ALA A 652 -40.69 -9.06 -8.35
N GLY A 653 -40.20 -7.88 -8.78
CA GLY A 653 -40.10 -7.54 -10.20
C GLY A 653 -39.20 -8.49 -11.00
N VAL A 654 -38.06 -8.91 -10.43
CA VAL A 654 -37.18 -9.93 -11.05
C VAL A 654 -37.91 -11.27 -11.20
N ILE A 655 -38.72 -11.65 -10.21
CA ILE A 655 -39.50 -12.90 -10.24
C ILE A 655 -40.62 -12.82 -11.27
N ASP A 656 -41.33 -11.70 -11.34
CA ASP A 656 -42.39 -11.48 -12.32
C ASP A 656 -41.87 -11.47 -13.75
N GLY A 657 -40.64 -10.98 -13.97
CA GLY A 657 -39.94 -11.13 -15.23
C GLY A 657 -39.57 -12.58 -15.52
N ASP A 658 -38.43 -13.04 -15.00
CA ASP A 658 -37.80 -14.33 -15.37
C ASP A 658 -37.64 -15.31 -14.18
N GLY A 659 -38.48 -15.15 -13.15
CA GLY A 659 -38.56 -16.06 -12.02
C GLY A 659 -39.51 -17.24 -12.24
N SER A 660 -39.24 -18.32 -11.53
CA SER A 660 -40.15 -19.46 -11.40
C SER A 660 -40.26 -19.89 -9.95
N PHE A 661 -41.44 -20.39 -9.57
CA PHE A 661 -41.70 -20.97 -8.26
C PHE A 661 -42.09 -22.43 -8.42
N TYR A 662 -41.28 -23.33 -7.87
CA TYR A 662 -41.55 -24.77 -7.93
C TYR A 662 -41.00 -25.47 -6.68
N ASN A 663 -41.74 -26.44 -6.14
CA ASN A 663 -41.37 -27.21 -4.94
C ASN A 663 -40.98 -26.34 -3.73
N ASN A 664 -41.71 -25.24 -3.50
CA ASN A 664 -41.46 -24.29 -2.41
C ASN A 664 -40.06 -23.66 -2.48
N ARG A 665 -39.62 -23.31 -3.69
CA ARG A 665 -38.38 -22.60 -3.97
C ARG A 665 -38.60 -21.61 -5.10
N ILE A 666 -38.10 -20.40 -4.92
CA ILE A 666 -37.99 -19.42 -5.99
C ILE A 666 -36.68 -19.71 -6.74
N GLN A 667 -36.75 -19.83 -8.06
CA GLN A 667 -35.58 -19.97 -8.93
C GLN A 667 -35.55 -18.80 -9.90
N ILE A 668 -34.40 -18.12 -9.93
CA ILE A 668 -34.14 -16.98 -10.81
C ILE A 668 -32.93 -17.34 -11.67
N TYR A 669 -33.06 -17.15 -12.97
CA TYR A 669 -31.99 -17.38 -13.93
C TYR A 669 -31.41 -16.02 -14.34
N ALA A 670 -30.11 -15.83 -14.13
CA ALA A 670 -29.43 -14.59 -14.50
C ALA A 670 -28.23 -14.91 -15.41
N SER A 671 -28.25 -14.38 -16.64
CA SER A 671 -27.12 -14.48 -17.58
C SER A 671 -26.14 -13.31 -17.43
N LYS A 672 -26.60 -12.15 -16.95
CA LYS A 672 -25.79 -10.94 -16.77
C LYS A 672 -25.26 -10.84 -15.34
N GLU A 673 -23.97 -10.59 -15.19
CA GLU A 673 -23.30 -10.55 -13.88
C GLU A 673 -23.76 -9.38 -12.99
N ASN A 674 -24.04 -8.21 -13.57
CA ASN A 674 -24.58 -7.06 -12.82
C ASN A 674 -25.97 -7.36 -12.22
N VAL A 675 -26.82 -8.08 -12.94
CA VAL A 675 -28.14 -8.53 -12.44
C VAL A 675 -27.95 -9.54 -11.33
N PHE A 676 -27.05 -10.52 -11.51
CA PHE A 676 -26.69 -11.48 -10.47
C PHE A 676 -26.21 -10.78 -9.18
N GLN A 677 -25.28 -9.83 -9.28
CA GLN A 677 -24.77 -9.07 -8.15
C GLN A 677 -25.88 -8.25 -7.44
N ALA A 678 -26.77 -7.60 -8.19
CA ALA A 678 -27.88 -6.83 -7.63
C ALA A 678 -28.91 -7.71 -6.90
N ILE A 679 -29.20 -8.90 -7.42
CA ILE A 679 -30.04 -9.90 -6.75
C ILE A 679 -29.39 -10.34 -5.44
N ILE A 680 -28.07 -10.61 -5.42
CA ILE A 680 -27.35 -11.01 -4.21
C ILE A 680 -27.37 -9.89 -3.15
N ILE A 681 -27.10 -8.64 -3.55
CA ILE A 681 -27.18 -7.48 -2.65
C ILE A 681 -28.59 -7.34 -2.05
N SER A 682 -29.62 -7.49 -2.88
CA SER A 682 -31.02 -7.41 -2.43
C SER A 682 -31.38 -8.57 -1.49
N CYS A 683 -30.88 -9.78 -1.75
CA CYS A 683 -31.04 -10.91 -0.85
C CYS A 683 -30.37 -10.64 0.52
N LEU A 684 -29.12 -10.19 0.53
CA LEU A 684 -28.41 -9.87 1.78
C LEU A 684 -29.04 -8.68 2.52
N ARG A 685 -29.67 -7.73 1.82
CA ARG A 685 -30.47 -6.66 2.45
C ARG A 685 -31.66 -7.21 3.24
N LEU A 686 -32.20 -8.35 2.81
CA LEU A 686 -33.28 -9.07 3.47
C LEU A 686 -32.80 -10.13 4.47
N GLY A 687 -31.49 -10.34 4.62
CA GLY A 687 -30.95 -11.42 5.46
C GLY A 687 -31.02 -12.80 4.82
N ILE A 688 -31.06 -12.86 3.48
CA ILE A 688 -31.16 -14.09 2.70
C ILE A 688 -29.78 -14.38 2.10
N VAL A 689 -29.28 -15.60 2.31
CA VAL A 689 -28.08 -16.10 1.60
C VAL A 689 -28.54 -17.16 0.59
N PRO A 690 -28.72 -16.79 -0.70
CA PRO A 690 -29.29 -17.69 -1.69
C PRO A 690 -28.30 -18.80 -2.09
N GLN A 691 -28.84 -19.89 -2.65
CA GLN A 691 -28.03 -20.96 -3.21
C GLN A 691 -27.79 -20.68 -4.68
N VAL A 692 -26.53 -20.59 -5.09
CA VAL A 692 -26.16 -20.23 -6.46
C VAL A 692 -25.44 -21.40 -7.12
N THR A 693 -25.99 -21.85 -8.24
CA THR A 693 -25.34 -22.80 -9.16
C THR A 693 -25.16 -22.15 -10.53
N THR A 694 -24.40 -22.79 -11.41
CA THR A 694 -24.19 -22.25 -12.76
C THR A 694 -24.12 -23.36 -13.77
N ASN A 695 -24.80 -23.15 -14.89
CA ASN A 695 -24.82 -24.04 -16.02
C ASN A 695 -24.69 -23.19 -17.30
N ARG A 696 -23.74 -23.51 -18.19
CA ARG A 696 -23.52 -22.81 -19.47
C ARG A 696 -23.52 -21.26 -19.35
N ASN A 697 -22.82 -20.72 -18.35
CA ASN A 697 -22.74 -19.28 -18.03
C ASN A 697 -24.03 -18.60 -17.56
N ILE A 698 -25.04 -19.37 -17.13
CA ILE A 698 -26.26 -18.86 -16.51
C ILE A 698 -26.22 -19.17 -15.02
N TYR A 699 -26.35 -18.13 -14.18
CA TYR A 699 -26.50 -18.27 -12.74
C TYR A 699 -27.92 -18.73 -12.43
N ASN A 700 -28.07 -19.87 -11.75
CA ASN A 700 -29.33 -20.31 -11.17
C ASN A 700 -29.30 -19.99 -9.67
N ILE A 701 -30.10 -19.00 -9.28
CA ILE A 701 -30.19 -18.45 -7.94
C ILE A 701 -31.47 -18.99 -7.30
N GLN A 702 -31.31 -19.76 -6.22
CA GLN A 702 -32.43 -20.34 -5.48
C GLN A 702 -32.64 -19.62 -4.15
N ILE A 703 -33.85 -19.12 -3.93
CA ILE A 703 -34.29 -18.49 -2.69
C ILE A 703 -35.30 -19.42 -2.01
N VAL A 704 -35.04 -19.75 -0.75
CA VAL A 704 -35.89 -20.64 0.07
C VAL A 704 -36.31 -19.99 1.39
N GLU A 705 -35.88 -18.75 1.63
CA GLU A 705 -36.09 -17.99 2.87
C GLU A 705 -36.94 -16.75 2.55
N LYS A 706 -37.81 -16.36 3.50
CA LYS A 706 -38.68 -15.16 3.37
C LYS A 706 -39.48 -15.09 2.07
N MET A 707 -39.85 -16.26 1.53
CA MET A 707 -40.56 -16.33 0.25
C MET A 707 -41.94 -15.70 0.33
N GLU A 708 -42.66 -15.86 1.45
CA GLU A 708 -43.98 -15.25 1.64
C GLU A 708 -43.94 -13.73 1.52
N GLU A 709 -42.96 -13.08 2.17
CA GLU A 709 -42.76 -11.63 2.09
C GLU A 709 -42.48 -11.13 0.67
N ILE A 710 -41.81 -11.95 -0.15
CA ILE A 710 -41.44 -11.61 -1.53
C ILE A 710 -42.61 -11.90 -2.49
N LEU A 711 -43.23 -13.08 -2.36
CA LEU A 711 -44.34 -13.55 -3.18
C LEU A 711 -45.60 -12.71 -2.99
N ALA A 712 -45.80 -12.11 -1.80
CA ALA A 712 -46.91 -11.18 -1.57
C ALA A 712 -46.88 -9.93 -2.48
N LEU A 713 -45.72 -9.60 -3.06
CA LEU A 713 -45.55 -8.47 -3.99
C LEU A 713 -45.50 -8.89 -5.46
N VAL A 714 -45.52 -10.19 -5.76
CA VAL A 714 -45.47 -10.75 -7.11
C VAL A 714 -46.85 -10.61 -7.77
N LYS A 715 -46.87 -10.18 -9.03
CA LYS A 715 -48.09 -9.82 -9.77
C LYS A 715 -48.48 -10.79 -10.89
N LYS A 716 -47.61 -11.73 -11.24
CA LYS A 716 -47.78 -12.66 -12.37
C LYS A 716 -48.60 -13.90 -12.04
N ILE A 717 -48.62 -14.35 -10.78
CA ILE A 717 -49.30 -15.58 -10.34
C ILE A 717 -49.67 -15.45 -8.85
N GLU A 718 -50.93 -15.72 -8.49
CA GLU A 718 -51.32 -15.94 -7.08
C GLU A 718 -50.71 -17.26 -6.59
N ILE A 719 -49.63 -17.15 -5.81
CA ILE A 719 -48.90 -18.30 -5.27
C ILE A 719 -49.04 -18.27 -3.75
N SER A 720 -49.80 -19.21 -3.19
CA SER A 720 -49.74 -19.49 -1.75
C SER A 720 -48.57 -20.43 -1.46
N ALA A 721 -47.56 -19.93 -0.75
CA ALA A 721 -46.49 -20.77 -0.26
C ALA A 721 -47.06 -21.74 0.78
N ARG A 722 -46.92 -23.06 0.58
CA ARG A 722 -47.22 -24.03 1.65
C ARG A 722 -46.25 -23.80 2.81
N GLU A 723 -46.73 -23.92 4.04
CA GLU A 723 -45.96 -23.85 5.28
C GLU A 723 -44.96 -25.03 5.45
N LYS A 724 -44.10 -25.28 4.45
CA LYS A 724 -42.81 -25.93 4.71
C LYS A 724 -41.88 -24.84 5.16
N ILE A 725 -41.96 -24.52 6.44
CA ILE A 725 -41.04 -23.61 7.10
C ILE A 725 -39.67 -24.30 7.08
N LEU A 726 -38.81 -23.91 6.14
CA LEU A 726 -37.39 -24.23 6.11
C LEU A 726 -36.67 -22.95 6.53
N GLY A 727 -36.58 -22.72 7.84
CA GLY A 727 -35.57 -21.82 8.39
C GLY A 727 -34.21 -22.42 8.02
N THR A 728 -33.41 -21.69 7.25
CA THR A 728 -32.12 -22.21 6.78
C THR A 728 -30.93 -21.44 7.34
N LYS A 729 -31.13 -20.84 8.52
CA LYS A 729 -30.00 -20.42 9.34
C LYS A 729 -29.44 -21.63 10.07
N LEU A 730 -28.34 -22.13 9.53
CA LEU A 730 -27.74 -23.38 9.96
C LEU A 730 -26.47 -23.14 10.78
N PHE A 731 -26.35 -23.88 11.87
CA PHE A 731 -25.17 -23.88 12.72
C PHE A 731 -24.62 -25.28 12.91
N ALA A 732 -23.30 -25.40 12.99
CA ALA A 732 -22.64 -26.68 13.14
C ALA A 732 -22.80 -27.20 14.59
N ALA A 733 -23.44 -28.35 14.76
CA ALA A 733 -23.83 -28.89 16.06
C ALA A 733 -22.65 -29.04 17.03
N LYS A 734 -21.53 -29.61 16.55
CA LYS A 734 -20.33 -29.83 17.38
C LYS A 734 -19.71 -28.53 17.86
N GLN A 735 -19.86 -27.47 17.06
CA GLN A 735 -19.27 -26.16 17.31
C GLN A 735 -20.14 -25.29 18.22
N ILE A 736 -21.45 -25.52 18.25
CA ILE A 736 -22.37 -24.82 19.14
C ILE A 736 -22.57 -25.57 20.46
N PHE A 737 -22.66 -26.90 20.46
CA PHE A 737 -23.13 -27.68 21.62
C PHE A 737 -22.06 -28.63 22.20
N GLY A 738 -20.80 -28.50 21.81
CA GLY A 738 -19.74 -29.46 22.15
C GLY A 738 -19.54 -29.71 23.65
N ASP A 739 -19.81 -28.71 24.48
CA ASP A 739 -19.60 -28.67 25.94
C ASP A 739 -20.86 -28.97 26.78
N ILE A 740 -22.05 -28.97 26.18
CA ILE A 740 -23.35 -29.07 26.88
C ILE A 740 -24.25 -30.17 26.30
N ILE A 741 -23.62 -31.10 25.59
CA ILE A 741 -24.29 -32.18 24.85
C ILE A 741 -25.11 -33.10 25.75
N ASP A 742 -24.65 -33.34 26.98
CA ASP A 742 -25.30 -34.26 27.92
C ASP A 742 -26.45 -33.59 28.69
N THR A 743 -26.45 -32.25 28.81
CA THR A 743 -27.48 -31.50 29.54
C THR A 743 -28.69 -31.16 28.67
N ILE A 744 -28.51 -30.93 27.37
CA ILE A 744 -29.58 -30.42 26.49
C ILE A 744 -30.16 -31.49 25.58
N ASN A 745 -29.76 -32.77 25.73
CA ASN A 745 -30.04 -33.86 24.80
C ASN A 745 -31.55 -34.10 24.52
N TYR A 746 -32.10 -33.34 23.57
CA TYR A 746 -33.51 -33.37 23.21
C TYR A 746 -33.87 -34.70 22.53
N LYS A 747 -34.66 -35.53 23.23
CA LYS A 747 -35.14 -36.85 22.76
C LYS A 747 -34.01 -37.76 22.23
N GLY A 748 -32.81 -37.66 22.79
CA GLY A 748 -31.65 -38.44 22.34
C GLY A 748 -31.04 -38.01 21.01
N ARG A 749 -31.48 -36.89 20.40
CA ARG A 749 -31.10 -36.50 19.03
C ARG A 749 -29.86 -35.62 18.94
N ILE A 750 -29.55 -34.80 19.95
CA ILE A 750 -28.40 -33.88 19.90
C ILE A 750 -27.07 -34.65 19.97
N LYS A 751 -27.02 -35.66 20.84
CA LYS A 751 -25.83 -36.51 21.01
C LYS A 751 -25.35 -37.14 19.70
N PRO A 752 -26.23 -37.71 18.84
CA PRO A 752 -25.93 -38.09 17.47
C PRO A 752 -25.39 -36.96 16.57
N TYR A 753 -26.03 -35.78 16.56
CA TYR A 753 -25.67 -34.68 15.65
C TYR A 753 -24.29 -34.06 15.95
N VAL A 754 -23.90 -34.00 17.24
CA VAL A 754 -22.58 -33.48 17.65
C VAL A 754 -21.44 -34.39 17.22
N LYS A 755 -21.59 -35.72 17.32
CA LYS A 755 -20.56 -36.67 16.85
C LYS A 755 -20.25 -36.55 15.35
N GLY A 756 -21.26 -36.23 14.53
CA GLY A 756 -21.09 -36.05 13.07
C GLY A 756 -20.79 -34.61 12.62
N ASN A 757 -20.68 -33.64 13.54
CA ASN A 757 -20.63 -32.21 13.25
C ASN A 757 -21.68 -31.75 12.22
N LEU A 758 -22.93 -32.22 12.37
CA LEU A 758 -24.02 -31.96 11.42
C LEU A 758 -24.62 -30.55 11.63
N PHE A 759 -25.27 -30.00 10.61
CA PHE A 759 -25.94 -28.70 10.72
C PHE A 759 -27.29 -28.82 11.44
N ILE A 760 -27.55 -27.90 12.37
CA ILE A 760 -28.83 -27.74 13.08
C ILE A 760 -29.44 -26.40 12.68
N ASP A 761 -30.75 -26.42 12.43
CA ASP A 761 -31.56 -25.25 12.12
C ASP A 761 -31.80 -24.38 13.37
N ALA A 762 -31.64 -23.07 13.21
CA ALA A 762 -31.87 -22.05 14.24
C ALA A 762 -33.24 -22.18 14.93
N ARG A 763 -34.30 -22.57 14.20
CA ARG A 763 -35.63 -22.77 14.83
C ARG A 763 -35.63 -23.95 15.77
N LYS A 764 -34.99 -25.06 15.41
CA LYS A 764 -34.86 -26.20 16.32
C LYS A 764 -34.13 -25.81 17.61
N ILE A 765 -33.11 -24.96 17.48
CA ILE A 765 -32.42 -24.39 18.64
C ILE A 765 -33.39 -23.54 19.46
N LYS A 766 -34.17 -22.65 18.84
CA LYS A 766 -35.11 -21.74 19.51
C LYS A 766 -36.30 -22.46 20.19
N GLU A 767 -36.93 -23.40 19.49
CA GLU A 767 -38.19 -24.03 19.91
C GLU A 767 -37.98 -25.22 20.85
N TYR A 768 -36.91 -26.00 20.64
CA TYR A 768 -36.72 -27.24 21.38
C TYR A 768 -35.53 -27.22 22.34
N LEU A 769 -34.46 -26.47 22.03
CA LEU A 769 -33.24 -26.48 22.84
C LEU A 769 -33.19 -25.34 23.85
N LEU A 770 -33.60 -24.15 23.43
CA LEU A 770 -33.60 -22.94 24.24
C LEU A 770 -34.49 -23.03 25.50
N PRO A 771 -35.64 -23.74 25.48
CA PRO A 771 -36.45 -23.94 26.69
C PRO A 771 -35.80 -24.88 27.71
N LEU A 772 -34.95 -25.81 27.26
CA LEU A 772 -34.30 -26.84 28.08
C LEU A 772 -32.91 -26.40 28.60
N ALA A 773 -32.40 -25.26 28.14
CA ALA A 773 -31.09 -24.75 28.51
C ALA A 773 -31.14 -23.96 29.83
N ASP A 774 -30.13 -24.14 30.67
CA ASP A 774 -29.93 -23.31 31.87
C ASP A 774 -29.75 -21.82 31.53
N ILE A 775 -30.00 -20.94 32.50
CA ILE A 775 -30.07 -19.48 32.32
C ILE A 775 -28.88 -18.91 31.53
N ASN A 776 -27.65 -19.34 31.83
CA ASN A 776 -26.44 -18.86 31.16
C ASN A 776 -26.37 -19.34 29.71
N ILE A 777 -26.61 -20.63 29.47
CA ILE A 777 -26.62 -21.22 28.13
C ILE A 777 -27.74 -20.62 27.27
N LYS A 778 -28.90 -20.37 27.86
CA LYS A 778 -30.05 -19.74 27.20
C LYS A 778 -29.70 -18.35 26.68
N LYS A 779 -28.93 -17.57 27.45
CA LYS A 779 -28.42 -16.26 27.03
C LYS A 779 -27.43 -16.39 25.87
N GLU A 780 -26.50 -17.33 25.95
CA GLU A 780 -25.50 -17.59 24.89
C GLU A 780 -26.16 -18.07 23.58
N LEU A 781 -27.13 -18.99 23.65
CA LEU A 781 -27.86 -19.47 22.49
C LEU A 781 -28.72 -18.38 21.86
N LYS A 782 -29.36 -17.51 22.66
CA LYS A 782 -30.03 -16.31 22.13
C LYS A 782 -29.06 -15.42 21.38
N ASN A 783 -27.87 -15.19 21.92
CA ASN A 783 -26.84 -14.39 21.24
C ASN A 783 -26.44 -14.97 19.88
N VAL A 784 -26.27 -16.29 19.79
CA VAL A 784 -25.96 -16.98 18.51
C VAL A 784 -27.11 -16.82 17.52
N LEU A 785 -28.35 -16.99 17.97
CA LEU A 785 -29.55 -16.86 17.13
C LEU A 785 -29.75 -15.43 16.60
N GLU A 786 -29.52 -14.43 17.45
CA GLU A 786 -29.65 -13.00 17.16
C GLU A 786 -28.48 -12.45 16.32
N SER A 787 -27.31 -13.10 16.32
CA SER A 787 -26.16 -12.70 15.51
C SER A 787 -26.51 -12.68 14.02
N SER A 788 -25.99 -11.75 13.20
CA SER A 788 -26.18 -11.83 11.73
C SER A 788 -25.27 -12.88 11.05
N LEU A 789 -24.98 -14.00 11.73
CA LEU A 789 -24.04 -15.04 11.29
C LEU A 789 -24.73 -16.40 11.08
N ARG A 790 -24.34 -17.12 10.03
CA ARG A 790 -24.64 -18.55 9.81
C ARG A 790 -23.38 -19.31 9.44
N MET A 791 -23.44 -20.63 9.29
CA MET A 791 -22.26 -21.44 9.03
C MET A 791 -22.33 -22.29 7.76
N GLN A 792 -21.19 -22.50 7.08
CA GLN A 792 -21.04 -23.44 5.95
C GLN A 792 -19.75 -24.27 6.07
N ARG A 793 -19.73 -25.50 5.55
CA ARG A 793 -18.53 -26.34 5.57
C ARG A 793 -17.51 -25.83 4.57
N ILE A 794 -16.24 -26.01 4.91
CA ILE A 794 -15.12 -25.84 4.00
C ILE A 794 -14.46 -27.19 3.73
N SER A 795 -14.15 -27.44 2.47
CA SER A 795 -13.34 -28.58 2.04
C SER A 795 -12.20 -28.12 1.14
N PHE A 796 -11.04 -28.77 1.28
CA PHE A 796 -9.91 -28.56 0.38
C PHE A 796 -10.25 -29.05 -1.03
N VAL A 797 -9.84 -28.28 -2.05
CA VAL A 797 -10.01 -28.66 -3.46
C VAL A 797 -8.67 -29.00 -4.09
N LYS A 798 -7.74 -28.03 -4.11
CA LYS A 798 -6.40 -28.21 -4.71
C LYS A 798 -5.40 -27.17 -4.22
N ASP A 799 -4.12 -27.50 -4.36
CA ASP A 799 -3.03 -26.53 -4.19
C ASP A 799 -2.89 -25.69 -5.48
N LEU A 800 -2.60 -24.40 -5.34
CA LEU A 800 -2.43 -23.48 -6.46
C LEU A 800 -0.97 -23.07 -6.64
N GLY A 801 -0.07 -23.49 -5.74
CA GLY A 801 1.31 -23.02 -5.73
C GLY A 801 1.38 -21.53 -5.42
N GLU A 802 2.49 -20.91 -5.82
CA GLU A 802 2.78 -19.51 -5.54
C GLU A 802 2.03 -18.57 -6.51
N ILE A 803 1.08 -17.81 -5.98
CA ILE A 803 0.30 -16.84 -6.77
C ILE A 803 0.41 -15.43 -6.17
N ASN A 804 0.04 -14.42 -6.94
CA ASN A 804 -0.14 -13.08 -6.40
C ASN A 804 -1.32 -13.08 -5.43
N VAL A 805 -1.06 -12.69 -4.19
CA VAL A 805 -2.04 -12.61 -3.13
C VAL A 805 -2.12 -11.19 -2.57
N PHE A 806 -3.29 -10.82 -2.09
CA PHE A 806 -3.66 -9.47 -1.70
C PHE A 806 -4.27 -9.50 -0.30
N ASN A 807 -4.08 -8.41 0.44
CA ASN A 807 -4.73 -8.20 1.73
C ASN A 807 -5.09 -6.72 1.89
N VAL A 808 -6.06 -6.43 2.74
CA VAL A 808 -6.46 -5.07 3.09
C VAL A 808 -6.48 -4.89 4.60
N GLU A 809 -6.13 -3.69 5.02
CA GLU A 809 -6.25 -3.27 6.40
C GLU A 809 -7.51 -2.46 6.58
N VAL A 810 -8.25 -2.75 7.64
CA VAL A 810 -9.55 -2.13 7.92
C VAL A 810 -9.53 -1.50 9.31
N GLU A 811 -10.16 -0.34 9.42
CA GLU A 811 -10.37 0.38 10.67
C GLU A 811 -11.10 -0.51 11.70
N ALA A 812 -10.65 -0.52 12.96
CA ALA A 812 -11.20 -1.40 13.99
C ALA A 812 -11.28 -0.71 15.34
N ASP A 813 -12.33 -1.01 16.09
CA ASP A 813 -12.58 -0.45 17.42
C ASP A 813 -12.05 -1.34 18.57
N ASN A 814 -11.61 -2.58 18.29
CA ASN A 814 -11.01 -3.53 19.24
C ASN A 814 -10.43 -4.80 18.55
N GLU A 815 -9.80 -5.68 19.32
CA GLU A 815 -9.13 -6.93 18.87
C GLU A 815 -10.00 -7.91 18.04
N LEU A 816 -11.32 -7.95 18.26
CA LEU A 816 -12.25 -8.80 17.49
C LEU A 816 -12.83 -8.07 16.28
N ASP A 817 -12.58 -6.76 16.19
CA ASP A 817 -13.14 -5.88 15.17
C ASP A 817 -12.23 -5.74 13.93
N HIS A 818 -11.02 -6.29 13.95
CA HIS A 818 -10.15 -6.44 12.76
C HIS A 818 -10.66 -7.54 11.82
N ASN A 819 -11.85 -7.35 11.25
CA ASN A 819 -12.53 -8.29 10.37
C ASN A 819 -13.18 -7.59 9.18
N TYR A 820 -13.33 -8.32 8.09
CA TYR A 820 -14.08 -7.90 6.91
C TYR A 820 -14.68 -9.13 6.20
N VAL A 821 -15.56 -8.89 5.22
CA VAL A 821 -16.26 -9.94 4.48
C VAL A 821 -15.64 -10.11 3.09
N VAL A 822 -15.28 -11.35 2.75
CA VAL A 822 -14.84 -11.76 1.40
C VAL A 822 -15.90 -12.64 0.75
N PHE A 823 -15.94 -12.64 -0.56
CA PHE A 823 -16.94 -13.37 -1.34
C PHE A 823 -16.30 -14.48 -2.16
N THR A 824 -16.91 -15.65 -2.13
CA THR A 824 -16.55 -16.75 -3.04
C THR A 824 -16.86 -16.39 -4.49
N ASN A 825 -16.43 -17.22 -5.44
CA ASN A 825 -16.80 -17.08 -6.86
C ASN A 825 -18.32 -17.12 -7.13
N ARG A 826 -19.13 -17.62 -6.17
CA ARG A 826 -20.61 -17.59 -6.20
C ARG A 826 -21.23 -16.59 -5.22
N LEU A 827 -20.44 -15.63 -4.74
CA LEU A 827 -20.86 -14.55 -3.84
C LEU A 827 -21.41 -15.00 -2.47
N ALA A 828 -20.85 -16.08 -1.90
CA ALA A 828 -21.09 -16.40 -0.50
C ALA A 828 -20.22 -15.50 0.43
N PRO A 829 -20.81 -14.75 1.39
CA PRO A 829 -20.11 -13.74 2.21
C PRO A 829 -19.40 -14.35 3.43
N LEU A 830 -18.12 -14.70 3.31
CA LEU A 830 -17.30 -15.30 4.37
C LEU A 830 -16.68 -14.24 5.28
N LEU A 831 -16.73 -14.46 6.60
CA LEU A 831 -16.14 -13.56 7.60
C LEU A 831 -14.68 -13.94 7.94
N VAL A 832 -13.75 -13.00 7.76
CA VAL A 832 -12.29 -13.24 7.87
C VAL A 832 -11.60 -12.19 8.77
N SER A 833 -10.37 -12.48 9.25
CA SER A 833 -9.61 -11.63 10.20
C SER A 833 -8.31 -11.05 9.59
N ASN A 834 -7.91 -9.85 10.01
CA ASN A 834 -6.61 -9.22 9.71
C ASN A 834 -5.53 -9.50 10.79
N SER A 835 -4.23 -9.18 10.54
CA SER A 835 -3.07 -9.41 11.45
C SER A 835 -2.17 -8.17 11.60
N HIS A 836 -2.10 -7.56 12.81
CA HIS A 836 -1.50 -6.24 13.09
C HIS A 836 -0.01 -6.25 13.56
N ALA A 837 0.41 -7.22 14.40
CA ALA A 837 1.72 -7.19 15.09
C ALA A 837 2.97 -7.21 14.19
N ALA A 838 2.89 -7.83 13.01
CA ALA A 838 4.04 -7.97 12.10
C ALA A 838 4.38 -6.68 11.32
N ILE A 839 3.41 -5.77 11.18
CA ILE A 839 3.54 -4.56 10.36
C ILE A 839 4.27 -3.48 11.16
N VAL A 840 3.72 -3.11 12.31
CA VAL A 840 4.28 -2.07 13.21
C VAL A 840 5.69 -2.45 13.70
N SER A 841 5.95 -3.73 13.97
CA SER A 841 7.29 -4.17 14.42
C SER A 841 8.36 -4.01 13.34
N ARG A 842 7.98 -4.09 12.06
CA ARG A 842 8.89 -3.87 10.92
C ARG A 842 9.21 -2.38 10.76
N GLU A 843 8.21 -1.51 10.92
CA GLU A 843 8.37 -0.05 10.85
C GLU A 843 9.23 0.49 12.00
N LEU A 844 9.06 -0.07 13.21
CA LEU A 844 9.82 0.33 14.40
C LEU A 844 11.18 -0.38 14.51
N GLY A 845 11.47 -1.35 13.63
CA GLY A 845 12.72 -2.12 13.64
C GLY A 845 12.93 -2.96 14.91
N ILE A 846 11.86 -3.44 15.54
CA ILE A 846 11.88 -4.20 16.80
C ILE A 846 11.78 -5.71 16.47
N PRO A 847 12.60 -6.58 17.08
CA PRO A 847 12.48 -8.02 16.86
C PRO A 847 11.12 -8.53 17.33
N CYS A 848 10.38 -9.13 16.41
CA CYS A 848 9.04 -9.64 16.67
C CYS A 848 8.87 -11.09 16.21
N ILE A 849 8.26 -11.91 17.06
CA ILE A 849 7.86 -13.27 16.75
C ILE A 849 6.34 -13.32 16.78
N VAL A 850 5.72 -13.64 15.63
CA VAL A 850 4.26 -13.74 15.51
C VAL A 850 3.82 -15.18 15.29
N GLY A 851 2.63 -15.53 15.77
CA GLY A 851 2.04 -16.84 15.54
C GLY A 851 2.72 -17.95 16.33
N SER A 852 3.10 -17.66 17.56
CA SER A 852 3.80 -18.61 18.43
C SER A 852 2.90 -19.65 19.12
N GLU A 853 1.58 -19.51 18.95
CA GLU A 853 0.49 -20.36 19.43
C GLU A 853 0.32 -20.50 20.96
N ASN A 854 1.41 -20.43 21.74
CA ASN A 854 1.40 -20.72 23.19
C ASN A 854 2.44 -19.95 24.04
N ALA A 855 2.99 -18.84 23.55
CA ALA A 855 3.88 -17.98 24.35
C ALA A 855 3.22 -17.47 25.63
N THR A 856 1.97 -17.00 25.57
CA THR A 856 1.27 -16.45 26.74
C THR A 856 1.09 -17.47 27.87
N ARG A 857 1.09 -18.77 27.53
CA ARG A 857 0.95 -19.88 28.50
C ARG A 857 2.29 -20.38 29.01
N LYS A 858 3.32 -20.36 28.17
CA LYS A 858 4.64 -20.92 28.48
C LYS A 858 5.60 -19.92 29.12
N ILE A 859 5.37 -18.63 28.92
CA ILE A 859 6.20 -17.55 29.44
C ILE A 859 5.45 -16.88 30.59
N LYS A 860 6.12 -16.62 31.71
CA LYS A 860 5.54 -15.92 32.86
C LYS A 860 5.99 -14.47 32.93
N THR A 861 5.12 -13.58 33.40
CA THR A 861 5.51 -12.19 33.71
C THR A 861 6.67 -12.15 34.70
N GLY A 862 7.69 -11.36 34.39
CA GLY A 862 8.94 -11.27 35.13
C GLY A 862 10.01 -12.28 34.73
N GLN A 863 9.68 -13.29 33.92
CA GLN A 863 10.64 -14.29 33.43
C GLN A 863 11.62 -13.65 32.45
N THR A 864 12.91 -13.81 32.69
CA THR A 864 13.92 -13.40 31.71
C THR A 864 13.92 -14.36 30.52
N ILE A 865 13.78 -13.82 29.31
CA ILE A 865 13.77 -14.59 28.06
C ILE A 865 14.68 -13.93 27.02
N THR A 866 15.11 -14.74 26.05
CA THR A 866 15.84 -14.29 24.85
C THR A 866 14.97 -14.52 23.63
N VAL A 867 14.75 -13.49 22.81
CA VAL A 867 13.97 -13.55 21.56
C VAL A 867 14.93 -13.40 20.39
N ASP A 868 14.96 -14.40 19.51
CA ASP A 868 15.80 -14.45 18.32
C ASP A 868 14.95 -14.42 17.04
N THR A 869 15.15 -13.39 16.22
CA THR A 869 14.49 -13.23 14.91
C THR A 869 15.46 -13.29 13.74
N THR A 870 16.69 -13.75 13.95
CA THR A 870 17.75 -13.75 12.91
C THR A 870 17.55 -14.79 11.79
N GLY A 871 16.76 -15.84 12.04
CA GLY A 871 16.39 -16.85 11.04
C GLY A 871 14.98 -16.65 10.47
N SER A 872 14.55 -17.52 9.53
CA SER A 872 13.18 -17.55 9.00
C SER A 872 12.14 -18.08 10.02
N GLU A 873 12.59 -18.84 11.01
CA GLU A 873 11.84 -19.26 12.19
C GLU A 873 12.31 -18.43 13.40
N GLY A 874 11.38 -17.75 14.08
CA GLY A 874 11.65 -16.99 15.29
C GLY A 874 11.63 -17.87 16.52
N LEU A 875 12.64 -17.77 17.39
CA LEU A 875 12.80 -18.62 18.56
C LEU A 875 12.80 -17.81 19.85
N VAL A 876 12.12 -18.30 20.88
CA VAL A 876 12.22 -17.77 22.25
C VAL A 876 12.93 -18.80 23.12
N PHE A 877 13.91 -18.36 23.90
CA PHE A 877 14.64 -19.18 24.86
C PHE A 877 14.42 -18.70 26.29
N SER A 878 14.48 -19.63 27.25
CA SER A 878 14.46 -19.29 28.68
C SER A 878 15.81 -18.75 29.13
N GLY A 879 15.80 -17.71 29.96
CA GLY A 879 16.99 -17.06 30.49
C GLY A 879 17.59 -16.01 29.55
N ALA A 880 18.57 -15.28 30.08
CA ALA A 880 19.39 -14.35 29.31
C ALA A 880 20.54 -15.12 28.65
N LEU A 881 20.29 -15.63 27.44
CA LEU A 881 21.36 -16.27 26.67
C LEU A 881 22.33 -15.20 26.21
N LYS A 882 23.63 -15.51 26.30
CA LYS A 882 24.65 -14.63 25.75
C LYS A 882 24.54 -14.64 24.23
N PHE A 883 24.28 -13.47 23.67
CA PHE A 883 24.36 -13.21 22.25
C PHE A 883 25.42 -12.14 22.02
N LYS A 884 26.15 -12.27 20.93
CA LYS A 884 27.11 -11.26 20.51
C LYS A 884 26.37 -10.31 19.57
N ILE A 885 26.27 -9.05 19.98
CA ILE A 885 26.05 -7.98 19.01
C ILE A 885 27.40 -7.77 18.36
N VAL A 886 27.54 -8.33 17.17
CA VAL A 886 28.69 -8.08 16.33
C VAL A 886 28.41 -6.75 15.66
N GLU A 887 28.79 -5.68 16.36
CA GLU A 887 28.85 -4.35 15.78
C GLU A 887 30.11 -4.32 14.91
N GLN A 888 29.91 -4.56 13.62
CA GLN A 888 30.97 -4.46 12.63
C GLN A 888 30.99 -3.03 12.12
N ASP A 889 32.10 -2.37 12.41
CA ASP A 889 32.47 -1.15 11.72
C ASP A 889 32.79 -1.52 10.27
N VAL A 890 31.92 -1.12 9.34
CA VAL A 890 32.07 -1.27 7.89
C VAL A 890 33.40 -0.68 7.42
N LYS A 891 33.92 0.36 8.11
CA LYS A 891 35.22 0.96 7.79
C LYS A 891 36.41 0.05 8.13
N LYS A 892 36.23 -0.92 9.02
CA LYS A 892 37.26 -1.90 9.43
C LYS A 892 37.04 -3.28 8.82
N PHE A 893 36.05 -3.43 7.93
CA PHE A 893 35.70 -4.72 7.34
C PHE A 893 36.80 -5.19 6.37
N PRO A 894 37.24 -6.47 6.46
CA PRO A 894 38.34 -6.95 5.63
C PRO A 894 37.96 -6.98 4.15
N LYS A 895 38.87 -6.49 3.31
CA LYS A 895 38.67 -6.43 1.87
C LYS A 895 39.39 -7.60 1.18
N PRO A 896 38.67 -8.60 0.62
CA PRO A 896 39.28 -9.64 -0.20
C PRO A 896 39.82 -9.08 -1.52
N LYS A 897 40.68 -9.86 -2.18
CA LYS A 897 41.17 -9.59 -3.55
C LYS A 897 40.06 -9.82 -4.57
N THR A 898 39.29 -10.90 -4.43
CA THR A 898 38.09 -11.13 -5.23
C THR A 898 37.03 -10.10 -4.87
N LYS A 899 36.52 -9.39 -5.88
CA LYS A 899 35.56 -8.30 -5.68
C LYS A 899 34.20 -8.88 -5.29
N ILE A 900 33.60 -8.38 -4.20
CA ILE A 900 32.28 -8.83 -3.76
C ILE A 900 31.24 -7.82 -4.22
N MET A 901 30.43 -8.20 -5.20
CA MET A 901 29.40 -7.36 -5.81
C MET A 901 27.99 -7.79 -5.38
N MET A 902 26.99 -7.00 -5.71
CA MET A 902 25.59 -7.27 -5.38
C MET A 902 24.74 -7.66 -6.58
N ASN A 903 23.77 -8.55 -6.36
CA ASN A 903 22.60 -8.72 -7.21
C ASN A 903 21.50 -7.77 -6.74
N ILE A 904 21.14 -6.79 -7.56
CA ILE A 904 20.08 -5.81 -7.27
C ILE A 904 19.02 -5.88 -8.37
N ALA A 905 17.76 -6.03 -7.97
CA ALA A 905 16.64 -6.15 -8.89
C ALA A 905 15.65 -4.98 -8.76
N THR A 906 15.55 -4.37 -7.57
CA THR A 906 14.59 -3.30 -7.28
C THR A 906 15.33 -2.01 -6.98
N PRO A 907 15.05 -0.91 -7.71
CA PRO A 907 15.66 0.39 -7.45
C PRO A 907 15.43 0.91 -6.03
N GLU A 908 14.28 0.62 -5.42
CA GLU A 908 13.87 1.10 -4.09
C GLU A 908 14.81 0.59 -2.99
N ALA A 909 15.25 -0.67 -3.10
CA ALA A 909 16.17 -1.25 -2.12
C ALA A 909 17.63 -0.79 -2.30
N ALA A 910 17.98 -0.17 -3.44
CA ALA A 910 19.37 0.09 -3.79
C ALA A 910 20.06 1.02 -2.79
N PHE A 911 19.40 2.08 -2.34
CA PHE A 911 19.96 3.04 -1.38
C PHE A 911 20.24 2.40 -0.02
N GLU A 912 19.29 1.64 0.53
CA GLU A 912 19.46 0.90 1.79
C GLU A 912 20.59 -0.14 1.70
N LYS A 913 20.65 -0.91 0.61
CA LYS A 913 21.66 -1.97 0.46
C LYS A 913 23.05 -1.42 0.13
N SER A 914 23.15 -0.19 -0.38
CA SER A 914 24.44 0.44 -0.69
C SER A 914 25.36 0.60 0.53
N PHE A 915 24.80 0.66 1.74
CA PHE A 915 25.52 0.78 2.99
C PHE A 915 26.29 -0.50 3.39
N LEU A 916 25.92 -1.65 2.84
CA LEU A 916 26.64 -2.90 3.09
C LEU A 916 28.01 -2.88 2.39
N PRO A 917 29.07 -3.51 2.96
CA PRO A 917 30.37 -3.62 2.29
C PRO A 917 30.24 -4.27 0.91
N ASN A 918 30.66 -3.57 -0.15
CA ASN A 918 30.54 -4.05 -1.53
C ASN A 918 31.55 -3.39 -2.47
N ASP A 919 31.76 -3.99 -3.63
CA ASP A 919 32.57 -3.47 -4.74
C ASP A 919 31.71 -3.06 -5.96
N GLY A 920 30.39 -2.90 -5.78
CA GLY A 920 29.43 -2.51 -6.81
C GLY A 920 28.31 -3.52 -7.02
N VAL A 921 27.68 -3.47 -8.19
CA VAL A 921 26.57 -4.36 -8.59
C VAL A 921 27.03 -5.23 -9.75
N GLY A 922 27.07 -6.54 -9.55
CA GLY A 922 27.49 -7.50 -10.57
C GLY A 922 26.35 -7.94 -11.49
N LEU A 923 25.10 -7.73 -11.04
CA LEU A 923 23.90 -7.93 -11.85
C LEU A 923 22.79 -6.97 -11.39
N ALA A 924 22.52 -5.95 -12.20
CA ALA A 924 21.31 -5.14 -12.15
C ALA A 924 20.31 -5.64 -13.20
N ARG A 925 19.14 -6.07 -12.74
CA ARG A 925 18.06 -6.61 -13.58
C ARG A 925 17.06 -5.51 -13.92
N GLU A 926 16.81 -5.27 -15.20
CA GLU A 926 15.85 -4.25 -15.62
C GLU A 926 14.40 -4.77 -15.77
N GLU A 927 14.20 -6.09 -15.73
CA GLU A 927 12.87 -6.71 -15.90
C GLU A 927 11.88 -6.24 -14.85
N PHE A 928 12.32 -6.06 -13.61
CA PHE A 928 11.48 -5.54 -12.53
C PHE A 928 11.05 -4.09 -12.76
N ILE A 929 11.93 -3.26 -13.32
CA ILE A 929 11.63 -1.86 -13.69
C ILE A 929 10.57 -1.87 -14.81
N ILE A 930 10.77 -2.70 -15.83
CA ILE A 930 9.83 -2.83 -16.95
C ILE A 930 8.47 -3.38 -16.48
N ALA A 931 8.43 -4.39 -15.62
CA ALA A 931 7.16 -4.98 -15.16
C ALA A 931 6.40 -4.05 -14.19
N SER A 932 7.10 -3.46 -13.23
CA SER A 932 6.47 -2.74 -12.12
C SER A 932 6.20 -1.27 -12.46
N ASP A 933 7.22 -0.56 -12.94
CA ASP A 933 7.14 0.89 -13.16
C ASP A 933 6.54 1.22 -14.53
N ILE A 934 6.92 0.47 -15.56
CA ILE A 934 6.45 0.68 -16.93
C ILE A 934 5.15 -0.11 -17.19
N GLY A 935 5.16 -1.42 -17.00
CA GLY A 935 4.07 -2.39 -17.20
C GLY A 935 3.41 -2.40 -18.59
N ILE A 936 4.03 -1.81 -19.61
CA ILE A 936 3.50 -1.71 -20.98
C ILE A 936 4.55 -2.28 -21.94
N HIS A 937 4.09 -3.06 -22.91
CA HIS A 937 4.99 -3.61 -23.93
C HIS A 937 5.61 -2.47 -24.77
N PRO A 938 6.94 -2.43 -25.00
CA PRO A 938 7.59 -1.32 -25.69
C PRO A 938 7.06 -1.09 -27.11
N ASN A 939 6.81 -2.17 -27.87
CA ASN A 939 6.20 -2.06 -29.20
C ASN A 939 4.78 -1.48 -29.19
N ALA A 940 4.04 -1.60 -28.07
CA ALA A 940 2.73 -0.99 -27.93
C ALA A 940 2.85 0.55 -27.83
N LEU A 941 3.88 1.05 -27.13
CA LEU A 941 4.15 2.49 -27.05
C LEU A 941 4.64 3.06 -28.38
N ILE A 942 5.48 2.31 -29.11
CA ILE A 942 5.97 2.70 -30.44
C ILE A 942 4.81 2.76 -31.45
N ASN A 943 3.96 1.75 -31.44
CA ASN A 943 2.82 1.63 -32.37
C ASN A 943 1.52 2.20 -31.79
N TYR A 944 1.60 3.11 -30.81
CA TYR A 944 0.45 3.60 -30.05
C TYR A 944 -0.74 4.00 -30.93
N LYS A 945 -0.48 4.69 -32.07
CA LYS A 945 -1.52 5.11 -33.01
C LYS A 945 -2.32 3.95 -33.61
N LYS A 946 -1.72 2.78 -33.80
CA LYS A 946 -2.34 1.58 -34.39
C LYS A 946 -3.08 0.72 -33.36
N LEU A 947 -2.98 1.03 -32.07
CA LEU A 947 -3.57 0.22 -31.01
C LEU A 947 -5.11 0.35 -30.92
N PRO A 948 -5.80 -0.70 -30.44
CA PRO A 948 -7.22 -0.64 -30.08
C PRO A 948 -7.52 0.43 -29.03
N SER A 949 -8.70 1.06 -29.12
CA SER A 949 -9.15 2.14 -28.20
C SER A 949 -9.10 1.74 -26.73
N LYS A 950 -9.41 0.49 -26.39
CA LYS A 950 -9.35 -0.04 -25.02
C LYS A 950 -7.93 0.03 -24.44
N ILE A 951 -6.92 -0.37 -25.21
CA ILE A 951 -5.52 -0.36 -24.78
C ILE A 951 -4.99 1.07 -24.71
N LYS A 952 -5.33 1.92 -25.69
CA LYS A 952 -4.96 3.35 -25.67
C LYS A 952 -5.40 4.04 -24.39
N LYS A 953 -6.65 3.85 -23.96
CA LYS A 953 -7.17 4.42 -22.70
C LYS A 953 -6.37 4.00 -21.47
N ILE A 954 -5.88 2.77 -21.42
CA ILE A 954 -5.05 2.27 -20.30
C ILE A 954 -3.66 2.91 -20.36
N ILE A 955 -3.04 2.96 -21.54
CA ILE A 955 -1.74 3.60 -21.75
C ILE A 955 -1.81 5.09 -21.40
N ASP A 956 -2.86 5.80 -21.83
CA ASP A 956 -3.03 7.23 -21.54
C ASP A 956 -3.09 7.52 -20.05
N LYS A 957 -3.83 6.69 -19.29
CA LYS A 957 -3.87 6.79 -17.82
C LYS A 957 -2.51 6.52 -17.16
N LYS A 958 -1.73 5.57 -17.68
CA LYS A 958 -0.42 5.23 -17.09
C LYS A 958 0.69 6.21 -17.47
N THR A 959 0.51 6.96 -18.55
CA THR A 959 1.49 7.90 -19.11
C THR A 959 1.05 9.36 -18.92
N ILE A 960 0.26 9.64 -17.88
CA ILE A 960 -0.07 11.01 -17.47
C ILE A 960 1.23 11.76 -17.16
N GLY A 961 1.29 13.04 -17.54
CA GLY A 961 2.51 13.85 -17.50
C GLY A 961 3.45 13.66 -18.69
N TYR A 962 3.23 12.65 -19.55
CA TYR A 962 4.04 12.40 -20.74
C TYR A 962 3.26 12.66 -22.03
N LYS A 963 3.65 13.71 -22.77
CA LYS A 963 3.15 13.99 -24.13
C LYS A 963 3.59 12.91 -25.12
N ASN A 964 4.86 12.52 -25.06
CA ASN A 964 5.42 11.45 -25.88
C ASN A 964 5.44 10.13 -25.09
N LYS A 965 4.66 9.15 -25.55
CA LYS A 965 4.51 7.83 -24.91
C LYS A 965 5.80 6.99 -24.96
N ILE A 966 6.64 7.21 -25.96
CA ILE A 966 7.96 6.56 -26.05
C ILE A 966 8.89 7.12 -24.98
N GLN A 967 8.81 8.43 -24.71
CA GLN A 967 9.65 9.07 -23.69
C GLN A 967 9.34 8.55 -22.28
N PHE A 968 8.09 8.17 -22.02
CA PHE A 968 7.72 7.51 -20.76
C PHE A 968 8.53 6.23 -20.51
N TYR A 969 8.67 5.36 -21.52
CA TYR A 969 9.45 4.13 -21.40
C TYR A 969 10.93 4.44 -21.13
N VAL A 970 11.50 5.32 -21.94
CA VAL A 970 12.92 5.71 -21.83
C VAL A 970 13.21 6.33 -20.47
N ASP A 971 12.37 7.26 -20.01
CA ASP A 971 12.58 7.94 -18.73
C ASP A 971 12.41 7.01 -17.54
N LYS A 972 11.35 6.18 -17.50
CA LYS A 972 11.11 5.28 -16.37
C LYS A 972 12.19 4.20 -16.27
N LEU A 973 12.63 3.66 -17.41
CA LEU A 973 13.75 2.73 -17.43
C LEU A 973 15.05 3.42 -16.99
N ALA A 974 15.33 4.62 -17.51
CA ALA A 974 16.51 5.39 -17.13
C ALA A 974 16.50 5.73 -15.63
N TYR A 975 15.38 6.14 -15.05
CA TYR A 975 15.26 6.45 -13.62
C TYR A 975 15.51 5.23 -12.74
N GLY A 976 14.94 4.07 -13.08
CA GLY A 976 15.20 2.83 -12.34
C GLY A 976 16.69 2.44 -12.36
N ILE A 977 17.33 2.50 -13.54
CA ILE A 977 18.75 2.21 -13.70
C ILE A 977 19.64 3.27 -13.01
N ALA A 978 19.24 4.55 -13.10
CA ALA A 978 19.96 5.65 -12.49
C ALA A 978 19.96 5.58 -10.97
N LYS A 979 18.83 5.22 -10.34
CA LYS A 979 18.75 4.99 -8.88
C LYS A 979 19.75 3.93 -8.42
N ILE A 980 19.80 2.79 -9.12
CA ILE A 980 20.78 1.73 -8.81
C ILE A 980 22.20 2.25 -9.04
N SER A 981 22.48 2.87 -10.19
CA SER A 981 23.82 3.35 -10.53
C SER A 981 24.33 4.44 -9.57
N ALA A 982 23.45 5.34 -9.13
CA ALA A 982 23.73 6.40 -8.16
C ALA A 982 23.98 5.86 -6.75
N ALA A 983 23.24 4.84 -6.32
CA ALA A 983 23.40 4.21 -5.01
C ALA A 983 24.82 3.65 -4.80
N PHE A 984 25.43 3.12 -5.86
CA PHE A 984 26.76 2.50 -5.81
C PHE A 984 27.88 3.37 -6.38
N TYR A 985 27.61 4.60 -6.81
CA TYR A 985 28.60 5.46 -7.45
C TYR A 985 29.82 5.75 -6.54
N PRO A 986 31.06 5.68 -7.04
CA PRO A 986 31.49 5.42 -8.43
C PRO A 986 31.79 3.93 -8.73
N LYS A 987 31.36 3.00 -7.87
CA LYS A 987 31.62 1.56 -8.07
C LYS A 987 30.85 1.04 -9.30
N PRO A 988 31.40 0.05 -10.03
CA PRO A 988 30.80 -0.45 -11.25
C PRO A 988 29.42 -1.07 -11.01
N VAL A 989 28.48 -0.77 -11.91
CA VAL A 989 27.12 -1.35 -11.92
C VAL A 989 26.89 -2.02 -13.26
N ILE A 990 26.81 -3.35 -13.28
CA ILE A 990 26.61 -4.14 -14.49
C ILE A 990 25.10 -4.30 -14.72
N VAL A 991 24.55 -3.56 -15.68
CA VAL A 991 23.15 -3.64 -16.09
C VAL A 991 23.01 -4.69 -17.19
N ARG A 992 22.18 -5.70 -16.93
CA ARG A 992 21.82 -6.69 -17.94
C ARG A 992 20.64 -6.14 -18.75
N PHE A 993 20.75 -6.17 -20.07
CA PHE A 993 19.61 -5.90 -20.95
C PHE A 993 18.47 -6.89 -20.70
N SER A 994 17.27 -6.54 -21.13
CA SER A 994 16.06 -7.32 -20.88
C SER A 994 16.17 -8.78 -21.35
N ASP A 995 16.02 -9.70 -20.42
CA ASP A 995 16.03 -11.14 -20.68
C ASP A 995 14.65 -11.78 -20.46
N PHE A 996 13.59 -11.00 -20.71
CA PHE A 996 12.23 -11.51 -20.64
C PHE A 996 11.99 -12.61 -21.66
N LYS A 997 11.25 -13.62 -21.22
CA LYS A 997 10.66 -14.65 -22.07
C LYS A 997 9.43 -14.09 -22.79
N THR A 998 9.01 -14.75 -23.87
CA THR A 998 7.82 -14.37 -24.66
C THR A 998 6.55 -14.28 -23.80
N ASN A 999 6.33 -15.25 -22.91
CA ASN A 999 5.18 -15.28 -22.00
C ASN A 999 5.18 -14.11 -20.98
N GLU A 1000 6.35 -13.66 -20.54
CA GLU A 1000 6.48 -12.52 -19.62
C GLU A 1000 6.17 -11.20 -20.34
N TYR A 1001 6.74 -10.96 -21.53
CA TYR A 1001 6.37 -9.80 -22.35
C TYR A 1001 4.90 -9.79 -22.74
N ARG A 1002 4.32 -10.97 -23.01
CA ARG A 1002 2.91 -11.14 -23.33
C ARG A 1002 1.99 -10.67 -22.19
N SER A 1003 2.42 -10.80 -20.94
CA SER A 1003 1.67 -10.36 -19.76
C SER A 1003 1.62 -8.84 -19.58
N LEU A 1004 2.48 -8.09 -20.27
CA LEU A 1004 2.47 -6.62 -20.25
C LEU A 1004 1.28 -6.06 -21.05
N ILE A 1005 0.87 -4.83 -20.73
CA ILE A 1005 -0.22 -4.17 -21.44
C ILE A 1005 0.13 -4.05 -22.94
N GLY A 1006 -0.68 -4.68 -23.80
CA GLY A 1006 -0.49 -4.73 -25.25
C GLY A 1006 0.51 -5.79 -25.75
N GLY A 1007 1.05 -6.64 -24.87
CA GLY A 1007 2.02 -7.67 -25.22
C GLY A 1007 1.49 -8.78 -26.12
N GLU A 1008 0.24 -9.20 -25.93
CA GLU A 1008 -0.42 -10.25 -26.74
C GLU A 1008 -0.43 -9.98 -28.26
N LEU A 1009 -0.31 -8.73 -28.67
CA LEU A 1009 -0.29 -8.32 -30.08
C LEU A 1009 1.07 -8.54 -30.76
N TYR A 1010 2.15 -8.66 -29.97
CA TYR A 1010 3.52 -8.69 -30.47
C TYR A 1010 4.26 -9.99 -30.15
N GLU A 1011 3.82 -10.72 -29.11
CA GLU A 1011 4.52 -11.89 -28.60
C GLU A 1011 3.87 -13.20 -29.07
N PRO A 1012 4.62 -14.11 -29.73
CA PRO A 1012 4.12 -15.43 -30.10
C PRO A 1012 3.90 -16.32 -28.87
N LEU A 1013 3.10 -17.39 -29.04
CA LEU A 1013 3.04 -18.48 -28.07
C LEU A 1013 4.17 -19.46 -28.36
N GLU A 1014 4.94 -19.82 -27.33
CA GLU A 1014 6.03 -20.78 -27.42
C GLU A 1014 5.81 -21.92 -26.44
N GLU A 1015 6.05 -23.16 -26.88
CA GLU A 1015 5.96 -24.35 -26.03
C GLU A 1015 7.00 -24.33 -24.90
N ASN A 1016 8.23 -23.84 -25.18
CA ASN A 1016 9.32 -23.78 -24.21
C ASN A 1016 9.93 -22.36 -24.16
N PRO A 1017 9.32 -21.44 -23.39
CA PRO A 1017 9.80 -20.05 -23.30
C PRO A 1017 11.23 -19.91 -22.76
N MET A 1018 11.74 -20.91 -22.01
CA MET A 1018 13.10 -20.93 -21.46
C MET A 1018 14.19 -20.85 -22.55
N ILE A 1019 13.98 -21.55 -23.66
CA ILE A 1019 14.93 -21.64 -24.78
C ILE A 1019 14.44 -20.90 -26.05
N GLY A 1020 13.29 -20.22 -25.95
CA GLY A 1020 12.61 -19.52 -27.03
C GLY A 1020 13.18 -18.14 -27.37
N TRP A 1021 12.35 -17.25 -27.91
CA TRP A 1021 12.73 -15.94 -28.41
C TRP A 1021 13.01 -14.93 -27.28
N ARG A 1022 14.26 -14.93 -26.77
CA ARG A 1022 14.75 -14.07 -25.67
C ARG A 1022 16.22 -13.64 -25.85
N GLY A 1023 16.68 -12.75 -24.98
CA GLY A 1023 18.05 -12.21 -24.96
C GLY A 1023 18.53 -11.69 -26.33
N ALA A 1024 19.79 -11.94 -26.67
CA ALA A 1024 20.44 -11.40 -27.87
C ALA A 1024 19.62 -11.58 -29.17
N SER A 1025 19.00 -12.75 -29.35
CA SER A 1025 18.20 -13.08 -30.55
C SER A 1025 17.02 -12.15 -30.79
N ARG A 1026 16.51 -11.54 -29.71
CA ARG A 1026 15.39 -10.59 -29.75
C ARG A 1026 15.86 -9.20 -30.16
N TYR A 1027 17.02 -8.75 -29.69
CA TYR A 1027 17.49 -7.37 -29.87
C TYR A 1027 17.70 -6.96 -31.33
N TYR A 1028 18.28 -7.83 -32.16
CA TYR A 1028 18.53 -7.50 -33.57
C TYR A 1028 17.36 -7.88 -34.49
N HIS A 1029 16.36 -8.62 -34.00
CA HIS A 1029 15.26 -9.09 -34.84
C HIS A 1029 14.37 -7.90 -35.27
N PRO A 1030 13.94 -7.80 -36.55
CA PRO A 1030 13.19 -6.63 -37.05
C PRO A 1030 11.93 -6.30 -36.24
N ASN A 1031 11.24 -7.31 -35.71
CA ASN A 1031 10.01 -7.13 -34.92
C ASN A 1031 10.24 -6.51 -33.53
N PHE A 1032 11.48 -6.49 -33.02
CA PHE A 1032 11.79 -6.01 -31.67
C PHE A 1032 12.95 -5.01 -31.62
N SER A 1033 13.78 -4.92 -32.66
CA SER A 1033 14.86 -3.94 -32.75
C SER A 1033 14.43 -2.49 -32.41
N PRO A 1034 13.24 -2.00 -32.82
CA PRO A 1034 12.73 -0.70 -32.37
C PRO A 1034 12.53 -0.58 -30.85
N ALA A 1035 12.12 -1.66 -30.18
CA ALA A 1035 11.98 -1.71 -28.73
C ALA A 1035 13.34 -1.70 -28.03
N PHE A 1036 14.31 -2.48 -28.52
CA PHE A 1036 15.68 -2.49 -27.98
C PHE A 1036 16.36 -1.11 -28.10
N ILE A 1037 16.08 -0.35 -29.16
CA ILE A 1037 16.55 1.04 -29.28
C ILE A 1037 16.05 1.93 -28.12
N LEU A 1038 14.89 1.63 -27.52
CA LEU A 1038 14.41 2.37 -26.34
C LEU A 1038 15.25 2.07 -25.10
N GLU A 1039 15.68 0.83 -24.91
CA GLU A 1039 16.63 0.45 -23.85
C GLU A 1039 17.97 1.16 -24.07
N LEU A 1040 18.50 1.17 -25.30
CA LEU A 1040 19.73 1.91 -25.62
C LEU A 1040 19.60 3.42 -25.35
N LYS A 1041 18.44 4.02 -25.62
CA LYS A 1041 18.18 5.43 -25.27
C LYS A 1041 18.16 5.66 -23.76
N ALA A 1042 17.62 4.73 -22.98
CA ALA A 1042 17.65 4.81 -21.52
C ALA A 1042 19.09 4.72 -21.00
N ILE A 1043 19.89 3.77 -21.50
CA ILE A 1043 21.32 3.64 -21.16
C ILE A 1043 22.09 4.91 -21.53
N LYS A 1044 21.85 5.46 -22.72
CA LYS A 1044 22.43 6.74 -23.17
C LYS A 1044 22.11 7.85 -22.19
N LYS A 1045 20.84 7.98 -21.80
CA LYS A 1045 20.39 9.00 -20.86
C LYS A 1045 21.10 8.87 -19.50
N VAL A 1046 21.21 7.66 -18.95
CA VAL A 1046 21.89 7.43 -17.67
C VAL A 1046 23.38 7.78 -17.74
N ARG A 1047 24.10 7.31 -18.77
CA ARG A 1047 25.56 7.53 -18.87
C ARG A 1047 25.93 8.92 -19.34
N GLU A 1048 25.29 9.39 -20.41
CA GLU A 1048 25.72 10.58 -21.15
C GLU A 1048 25.00 11.86 -20.70
N GLU A 1049 23.73 11.77 -20.26
CA GLU A 1049 22.98 12.93 -19.77
C GLU A 1049 23.05 13.07 -18.25
N MET A 1050 22.88 11.96 -17.50
CA MET A 1050 22.93 11.97 -16.02
C MET A 1050 24.34 11.82 -15.45
N GLY A 1051 25.35 11.51 -16.29
CA GLY A 1051 26.75 11.41 -15.88
C GLY A 1051 27.11 10.17 -15.05
N LEU A 1052 26.27 9.13 -15.04
CA LEU A 1052 26.51 7.89 -14.28
C LEU A 1052 27.38 6.92 -15.09
N ASP A 1053 28.66 7.27 -15.21
CA ASP A 1053 29.66 6.58 -16.02
C ASP A 1053 30.18 5.25 -15.43
N ASN A 1054 29.79 4.93 -14.20
CA ASN A 1054 30.06 3.65 -13.53
C ASN A 1054 29.18 2.49 -14.05
N MET A 1055 28.13 2.79 -14.82
CA MET A 1055 27.20 1.78 -15.35
C MET A 1055 27.73 1.10 -16.62
N VAL A 1056 27.90 -0.22 -16.62
CA VAL A 1056 28.29 -1.01 -17.80
C VAL A 1056 27.14 -1.92 -18.22
N VAL A 1057 27.15 -2.40 -19.47
CA VAL A 1057 26.06 -3.21 -20.01
C VAL A 1057 26.47 -4.67 -20.23
N MET A 1058 25.51 -5.57 -20.11
CA MET A 1058 25.67 -6.99 -20.31
C MET A 1058 24.57 -7.56 -21.21
N VAL A 1059 24.98 -8.35 -22.21
CA VAL A 1059 24.09 -9.03 -23.16
C VAL A 1059 23.76 -10.44 -22.66
N PRO A 1060 22.49 -10.75 -22.33
CA PRO A 1060 22.06 -12.10 -21.98
C PRO A 1060 21.74 -12.97 -23.21
N PHE A 1061 21.69 -14.27 -22.97
CA PHE A 1061 21.23 -15.34 -23.85
C PHE A 1061 21.79 -15.26 -25.27
N CYS A 1062 23.08 -14.96 -25.39
CA CYS A 1062 23.79 -14.83 -26.65
C CYS A 1062 24.29 -16.19 -27.13
N ARG A 1063 23.64 -16.77 -28.14
CA ARG A 1063 23.87 -18.16 -28.55
C ARG A 1063 25.11 -18.33 -29.41
N THR A 1064 25.38 -17.34 -30.27
CA THR A 1064 26.48 -17.38 -31.24
C THR A 1064 27.27 -16.07 -31.28
N VAL A 1065 28.51 -16.15 -31.76
CA VAL A 1065 29.39 -14.98 -31.94
C VAL A 1065 28.78 -13.98 -32.94
N GLU A 1066 28.07 -14.46 -33.96
CA GLU A 1066 27.41 -13.60 -34.94
C GLU A 1066 26.21 -12.83 -34.36
N GLU A 1067 25.43 -13.44 -33.45
CA GLU A 1067 24.42 -12.71 -32.67
C GLU A 1067 25.09 -11.60 -31.86
N GLY A 1068 26.21 -11.92 -31.18
CA GLY A 1068 26.98 -10.95 -30.40
C GLY A 1068 27.47 -9.76 -31.24
N LYS A 1069 28.02 -10.01 -32.44
CA LYS A 1069 28.46 -8.95 -33.37
C LYS A 1069 27.31 -8.03 -33.78
N LYS A 1070 26.13 -8.59 -34.10
CA LYS A 1070 24.94 -7.81 -34.46
C LYS A 1070 24.51 -6.88 -33.32
N VAL A 1071 24.40 -7.42 -32.10
CA VAL A 1071 24.00 -6.64 -30.91
C VAL A 1071 25.05 -5.57 -30.57
N ILE A 1072 26.35 -5.90 -30.57
CA ILE A 1072 27.42 -4.91 -30.33
C ILE A 1072 27.40 -3.80 -31.38
N GLY A 1073 27.15 -4.13 -32.66
CA GLY A 1073 27.02 -3.14 -33.73
C GLY A 1073 25.89 -2.14 -33.45
N MET A 1074 24.74 -2.62 -32.94
CA MET A 1074 23.65 -1.75 -32.51
C MET A 1074 24.03 -0.88 -31.31
N ILE A 1075 24.66 -1.46 -30.28
CA ILE A 1075 25.10 -0.74 -29.08
C ILE A 1075 26.08 0.39 -29.45
N LYS A 1076 27.13 0.08 -30.22
CA LYS A 1076 28.16 1.04 -30.65
C LYS A 1076 27.62 2.17 -31.53
N LYS A 1077 26.51 1.93 -32.25
CA LYS A 1077 25.85 2.97 -33.06
C LYS A 1077 25.13 4.02 -32.20
N PHE A 1078 24.65 3.63 -31.02
CA PHE A 1078 23.81 4.50 -30.18
C PHE A 1078 24.54 5.09 -28.97
N LEU A 1079 25.54 4.37 -28.43
CA LEU A 1079 26.24 4.74 -27.19
C LEU A 1079 27.69 5.13 -27.47
N LYS A 1080 28.20 6.10 -26.70
CA LYS A 1080 29.65 6.34 -26.59
C LYS A 1080 30.39 5.07 -26.14
N PRO A 1081 31.69 4.93 -26.44
CA PRO A 1081 32.48 3.77 -26.03
C PRO A 1081 32.30 3.42 -24.54
N LEU A 1082 31.87 2.19 -24.28
CA LEU A 1082 31.75 1.61 -22.94
C LEU A 1082 32.14 0.13 -22.98
N LYS A 1083 32.39 -0.45 -21.81
CA LYS A 1083 32.61 -1.89 -21.68
C LYS A 1083 31.31 -2.63 -21.93
N ILE A 1084 31.36 -3.67 -22.76
CA ILE A 1084 30.23 -4.55 -23.06
C ILE A 1084 30.59 -5.97 -22.66
N TYR A 1085 29.82 -6.54 -21.74
CA TYR A 1085 29.98 -7.92 -21.30
C TYR A 1085 28.92 -8.83 -21.92
N VAL A 1086 29.18 -10.13 -21.92
CA VAL A 1086 28.21 -11.16 -22.28
C VAL A 1086 27.97 -12.08 -21.08
N MET A 1087 26.72 -12.49 -20.89
CA MET A 1087 26.42 -13.50 -19.88
C MET A 1087 26.82 -14.87 -20.42
N CYS A 1088 27.74 -15.56 -19.73
CA CYS A 1088 28.18 -16.91 -20.07
C CYS A 1088 27.23 -17.89 -19.39
N GLU A 1089 26.18 -18.25 -20.11
CA GLU A 1089 25.05 -19.00 -19.54
C GLU A 1089 24.54 -20.11 -20.46
N ILE A 1090 25.15 -20.27 -21.63
CA ILE A 1090 24.87 -21.32 -22.60
C ILE A 1090 26.17 -22.12 -22.81
N PRO A 1091 26.13 -23.46 -22.94
CA PRO A 1091 27.34 -24.26 -23.19
C PRO A 1091 28.17 -23.78 -24.39
N SER A 1092 27.54 -23.24 -25.44
CA SER A 1092 28.26 -22.64 -26.57
C SER A 1092 29.14 -21.46 -26.17
N ASN A 1093 28.77 -20.68 -25.14
CA ASN A 1093 29.59 -19.58 -24.63
C ASN A 1093 30.89 -20.08 -24.01
N VAL A 1094 30.87 -21.26 -23.38
CA VAL A 1094 32.06 -21.86 -22.74
C VAL A 1094 32.95 -22.49 -23.82
N ILE A 1095 32.35 -23.30 -24.69
CA ILE A 1095 33.07 -24.00 -25.77
C ILE A 1095 33.78 -22.99 -26.67
N LEU A 1096 33.07 -21.93 -27.10
CA LEU A 1096 33.60 -20.88 -27.98
C LEU A 1096 34.05 -19.63 -27.23
N ALA A 1097 34.41 -19.74 -25.95
CA ALA A 1097 34.74 -18.57 -25.14
C ALA A 1097 35.85 -17.69 -25.76
N ASP A 1098 36.84 -18.29 -26.42
CA ASP A 1098 37.91 -17.56 -27.09
C ASP A 1098 37.43 -16.61 -28.19
N GLU A 1099 36.39 -16.99 -28.93
CA GLU A 1099 35.79 -16.21 -30.01
C GLU A 1099 34.86 -15.13 -29.47
N PHE A 1100 34.04 -15.44 -28.45
CA PHE A 1100 33.23 -14.44 -27.76
C PHE A 1100 34.09 -13.35 -27.12
N LEU A 1101 35.24 -13.70 -26.53
CA LEU A 1101 36.17 -12.74 -25.91
C LEU A 1101 36.92 -11.84 -26.91
N LYS A 1102 36.87 -12.13 -28.21
CA LYS A 1102 37.38 -11.20 -29.25
C LYS A 1102 36.44 -10.00 -29.42
N ILE A 1103 35.14 -10.17 -29.19
CA ILE A 1103 34.13 -9.14 -29.42
C ILE A 1103 33.60 -8.49 -28.13
N PHE A 1104 33.63 -9.20 -27.00
CA PHE A 1104 33.21 -8.68 -25.69
C PHE A 1104 34.42 -8.29 -24.80
N ASP A 1105 34.19 -7.41 -23.82
CA ASP A 1105 35.20 -6.96 -22.86
C ASP A 1105 35.36 -7.90 -21.64
N GLY A 1106 34.48 -8.89 -21.55
CA GLY A 1106 34.46 -9.89 -20.49
C GLY A 1106 33.17 -10.68 -20.46
N MET A 1107 33.09 -11.57 -19.48
CA MET A 1107 31.97 -12.47 -19.27
C MET A 1107 31.45 -12.41 -17.83
N SER A 1108 30.16 -12.68 -17.65
CA SER A 1108 29.60 -12.98 -16.33
C SER A 1108 28.88 -14.31 -16.39
N ILE A 1109 29.25 -15.26 -15.54
CA ILE A 1109 28.70 -16.60 -15.55
C ILE A 1109 27.28 -16.57 -14.99
N GLY A 1110 26.30 -16.97 -15.80
CA GLY A 1110 24.93 -17.22 -15.37
C GLY A 1110 24.78 -18.67 -14.95
N SER A 1111 25.11 -18.99 -13.70
CA SER A 1111 25.17 -20.40 -13.25
C SER A 1111 23.84 -21.13 -13.38
N ASN A 1112 22.72 -20.40 -13.31
CA ASN A 1112 21.40 -20.97 -13.33
C ASN A 1112 21.06 -21.59 -14.69
N ASP A 1113 21.06 -20.77 -15.75
CA ASP A 1113 20.80 -21.20 -17.12
C ASP A 1113 21.93 -22.11 -17.65
N LEU A 1114 23.18 -21.87 -17.25
CA LEU A 1114 24.30 -22.76 -17.62
C LEU A 1114 24.07 -24.17 -17.09
N THR A 1115 23.68 -24.30 -15.82
CA THR A 1115 23.31 -25.59 -15.24
C THR A 1115 22.15 -26.18 -16.02
N GLN A 1116 21.08 -25.40 -16.21
CA GLN A 1116 19.84 -25.81 -16.90
C GLN A 1116 20.13 -26.50 -18.24
N LEU A 1117 20.97 -25.86 -19.06
CA LEU A 1117 21.27 -26.29 -20.42
C LEU A 1117 22.37 -27.36 -20.47
N THR A 1118 23.25 -27.42 -19.48
CA THR A 1118 24.31 -28.46 -19.41
C THR A 1118 23.72 -29.80 -19.04
N VAL A 1119 22.81 -29.82 -18.05
CA VAL A 1119 22.22 -31.07 -17.52
C VAL A 1119 20.86 -31.39 -18.13
N GLY A 1120 20.27 -30.48 -18.89
CA GLY A 1120 19.01 -30.69 -19.61
C GLY A 1120 17.77 -30.74 -18.71
N ILE A 1121 17.70 -29.89 -17.68
CA ILE A 1121 16.59 -29.87 -16.72
C ILE A 1121 15.84 -28.55 -16.83
N ASP A 1122 14.51 -28.54 -16.84
CA ASP A 1122 13.72 -27.32 -16.60
C ASP A 1122 13.45 -27.15 -15.10
N ARG A 1123 13.84 -26.01 -14.53
CA ARG A 1123 13.67 -25.70 -13.10
C ARG A 1123 12.20 -25.42 -12.73
N ASP A 1124 11.39 -25.01 -13.71
CA ASP A 1124 9.95 -24.76 -13.55
C ASP A 1124 9.12 -26.05 -13.72
N ALA A 1125 9.72 -27.15 -14.20
CA ALA A 1125 9.07 -28.45 -14.29
C ALA A 1125 8.90 -29.12 -12.90
N SER A 1126 8.01 -30.13 -12.86
CA SER A 1126 7.53 -30.85 -11.67
C SER A 1126 8.57 -31.15 -10.59
N GLU A 1127 8.16 -31.30 -9.31
CA GLU A 1127 9.00 -31.71 -8.17
C GLU A 1127 9.91 -32.93 -8.43
N LEU A 1128 9.55 -33.77 -9.42
CA LEU A 1128 10.22 -35.01 -9.79
C LEU A 1128 11.68 -34.84 -10.25
N VAL A 1129 12.07 -33.70 -10.84
CA VAL A 1129 13.41 -33.50 -11.43
C VAL A 1129 14.29 -32.50 -10.66
N ARG A 1130 13.74 -31.78 -9.67
CA ARG A 1130 14.45 -30.73 -8.93
C ARG A 1130 15.62 -31.22 -8.06
N GLY A 1131 15.69 -32.51 -7.76
CA GLY A 1131 16.77 -33.13 -6.98
C GLY A 1131 17.92 -33.74 -7.80
N ILE A 1132 17.84 -33.72 -9.14
CA ILE A 1132 18.79 -34.46 -9.99
C ILE A 1132 20.16 -33.78 -10.07
N ALA A 1133 20.19 -32.47 -10.30
CA ALA A 1133 21.43 -31.71 -10.42
C ALA A 1133 21.23 -30.25 -9.97
N ASN A 1134 22.30 -29.64 -9.50
CA ASN A 1134 22.37 -28.22 -9.14
C ASN A 1134 23.67 -27.61 -9.67
N GLU A 1135 23.96 -26.37 -9.27
CA GLU A 1135 25.15 -25.64 -9.73
C GLU A 1135 26.48 -26.28 -9.26
N ASN A 1136 26.44 -27.19 -8.27
CA ASN A 1136 27.61 -27.94 -7.80
C ASN A 1136 27.87 -29.22 -8.61
N ASP A 1137 27.06 -29.53 -9.62
CA ASP A 1137 27.32 -30.65 -10.50
C ASP A 1137 28.72 -30.54 -11.15
N GLU A 1138 29.43 -31.66 -11.20
CA GLU A 1138 30.82 -31.69 -11.67
C GLU A 1138 30.94 -31.30 -13.16
N SER A 1139 29.92 -31.55 -13.98
CA SER A 1139 29.91 -31.08 -15.37
C SER A 1139 29.87 -29.55 -15.44
N VAL A 1140 29.07 -28.91 -14.58
CA VAL A 1140 28.94 -27.46 -14.51
C VAL A 1140 30.21 -26.82 -13.95
N LYS A 1141 30.80 -27.37 -12.88
CA LYS A 1141 32.07 -26.88 -12.32
C LYS A 1141 33.21 -26.91 -13.34
N LYS A 1142 33.32 -27.98 -14.14
CA LYS A 1142 34.33 -28.08 -15.21
C LYS A 1142 34.18 -26.96 -16.24
N LEU A 1143 32.96 -26.71 -16.70
CA LEU A 1143 32.67 -25.61 -17.64
C LEU A 1143 33.00 -24.24 -17.04
N ILE A 1144 32.66 -24.02 -15.76
CA ILE A 1144 32.97 -22.78 -15.03
C ILE A 1144 34.49 -22.60 -14.89
N ALA A 1145 35.24 -23.63 -14.52
CA ALA A 1145 36.70 -23.55 -14.41
C ALA A 1145 37.35 -23.24 -15.77
N GLU A 1146 36.86 -23.85 -16.85
CA GLU A 1146 37.37 -23.62 -18.20
C GLU A 1146 37.17 -22.16 -18.65
N VAL A 1147 35.97 -21.60 -18.48
CA VAL A 1147 35.72 -20.21 -18.89
C VAL A 1147 36.51 -19.22 -18.05
N ILE A 1148 36.66 -19.46 -16.74
CA ILE A 1148 37.51 -18.63 -15.87
C ILE A 1148 38.94 -18.63 -16.39
N LYS A 1149 39.52 -19.81 -16.66
CA LYS A 1149 40.88 -19.93 -17.20
C LYS A 1149 41.05 -19.17 -18.51
N LYS A 1150 40.12 -19.33 -19.46
CA LYS A 1150 40.15 -18.64 -20.77
C LYS A 1150 40.06 -17.12 -20.64
N CYS A 1151 39.14 -16.60 -19.80
CA CYS A 1151 39.03 -15.15 -19.55
C CYS A 1151 40.29 -14.57 -18.91
N ARG A 1152 40.86 -15.27 -17.92
CA ARG A 1152 42.08 -14.84 -17.22
C ARG A 1152 43.29 -14.82 -18.14
N ALA A 1153 43.45 -15.83 -19.00
CA ALA A 1153 44.52 -15.88 -20.00
C ALA A 1153 44.50 -14.67 -20.94
N LYS A 1154 43.30 -14.17 -21.30
CA LYS A 1154 43.12 -12.99 -22.16
C LYS A 1154 43.03 -11.66 -21.40
N LYS A 1155 43.18 -11.65 -20.07
CA LYS A 1155 43.04 -10.46 -19.22
C LYS A 1155 41.69 -9.74 -19.41
N LYS A 1156 40.61 -10.51 -19.63
CA LYS A 1156 39.24 -10.01 -19.77
C LYS A 1156 38.48 -10.21 -18.46
N TYR A 1157 37.45 -9.38 -18.24
CA TYR A 1157 36.64 -9.46 -17.01
C TYR A 1157 35.94 -10.82 -16.91
N ILE A 1158 35.90 -11.39 -15.71
CA ILE A 1158 35.14 -12.61 -15.42
C ILE A 1158 34.51 -12.54 -14.02
N GLY A 1159 33.18 -12.46 -14.01
CA GLY A 1159 32.36 -12.54 -12.80
C GLY A 1159 31.42 -13.73 -12.80
N ILE A 1160 30.71 -13.95 -11.70
CA ILE A 1160 29.58 -14.88 -11.63
C ILE A 1160 28.37 -14.20 -11.00
N CYS A 1161 27.20 -14.40 -11.62
CA CYS A 1161 25.92 -13.90 -11.18
C CYS A 1161 24.94 -15.07 -11.02
N GLY A 1162 24.73 -15.49 -9.78
CA GLY A 1162 23.89 -16.63 -9.41
C GLY A 1162 23.78 -16.77 -7.90
N GLN A 1163 22.79 -17.53 -7.43
CA GLN A 1163 22.63 -17.76 -5.98
C GLN A 1163 23.63 -18.77 -5.43
N ALA A 1164 24.27 -19.59 -6.28
CA ALA A 1164 25.19 -20.65 -5.88
C ALA A 1164 26.32 -20.21 -4.91
N PRO A 1165 27.02 -19.07 -5.12
CA PRO A 1165 28.05 -18.62 -4.16
C PRO A 1165 27.46 -18.08 -2.85
N SER A 1166 26.16 -17.74 -2.84
CA SER A 1166 25.42 -17.32 -1.65
C SER A 1166 24.92 -18.53 -0.86
N ASP A 1167 24.42 -19.55 -1.56
CA ASP A 1167 23.80 -20.75 -0.98
C ASP A 1167 24.84 -21.80 -0.55
N TYR A 1168 25.92 -21.94 -1.32
CA TYR A 1168 26.95 -22.95 -1.12
C TYR A 1168 28.31 -22.29 -0.84
N PRO A 1169 28.73 -22.17 0.43
CA PRO A 1169 30.01 -21.57 0.77
C PRO A 1169 31.23 -22.24 0.11
N GLU A 1170 31.18 -23.56 -0.05
CA GLU A 1170 32.25 -24.33 -0.72
C GLU A 1170 32.39 -23.97 -2.20
N PHE A 1171 31.27 -23.61 -2.86
CA PHE A 1171 31.29 -23.13 -4.23
C PHE A 1171 31.96 -21.75 -4.35
N ALA A 1172 31.74 -20.86 -3.37
CA ALA A 1172 32.46 -19.59 -3.30
C ALA A 1172 33.98 -19.80 -3.14
N GLU A 1173 34.40 -20.77 -2.33
CA GLU A 1173 35.81 -21.14 -2.20
C GLU A 1173 36.40 -21.69 -3.50
N PHE A 1174 35.67 -22.59 -4.19
CA PHE A 1174 36.05 -23.12 -5.50
C PHE A 1174 36.29 -21.99 -6.51
N LEU A 1175 35.39 -21.01 -6.58
CA LEU A 1175 35.52 -19.87 -7.49
C LEU A 1175 36.78 -19.03 -7.19
N VAL A 1176 37.11 -18.83 -5.91
CA VAL A 1176 38.34 -18.15 -5.48
C VAL A 1176 39.57 -18.96 -5.90
N GLU A 1177 39.56 -20.28 -5.75
CA GLU A 1177 40.65 -21.17 -6.19
C GLU A 1177 40.87 -21.12 -7.70
N GLN A 1178 39.79 -21.07 -8.49
CA GLN A 1178 39.87 -20.90 -9.95
C GLN A 1178 40.30 -19.49 -10.37
N GLY A 1179 40.31 -18.51 -9.44
CA GLY A 1179 40.77 -17.15 -9.70
C GLY A 1179 39.73 -16.24 -10.34
N ILE A 1180 38.45 -16.38 -9.97
CA ILE A 1180 37.37 -15.47 -10.37
C ILE A 1180 37.69 -14.01 -9.99
N GLU A 1181 37.31 -13.05 -10.84
CA GLU A 1181 37.56 -11.62 -10.53
C GLU A 1181 36.51 -11.05 -9.57
N SER A 1182 35.24 -11.39 -9.76
CA SER A 1182 34.14 -10.92 -8.93
C SER A 1182 33.07 -11.98 -8.68
N MET A 1183 32.39 -11.87 -7.54
CA MET A 1183 31.24 -12.68 -7.19
C MET A 1183 30.07 -11.78 -6.81
N SER A 1184 28.94 -11.95 -7.48
CA SER A 1184 27.74 -11.15 -7.25
C SER A 1184 26.74 -11.90 -6.36
N LEU A 1185 26.51 -11.38 -5.16
CA LEU A 1185 25.76 -12.06 -4.09
C LEU A 1185 24.44 -11.35 -3.78
N ASN A 1186 23.53 -12.07 -3.12
CA ASN A 1186 22.34 -11.43 -2.56
C ASN A 1186 22.71 -10.58 -1.33
N PRO A 1187 22.07 -9.41 -1.10
CA PRO A 1187 22.46 -8.49 -0.03
C PRO A 1187 22.55 -9.09 1.38
N ASP A 1188 21.72 -10.08 1.69
CA ASP A 1188 21.65 -10.77 2.97
C ASP A 1188 22.84 -11.69 3.27
N THR A 1189 23.58 -12.13 2.25
CA THR A 1189 24.71 -13.08 2.39
C THR A 1189 26.08 -12.42 2.30
N ILE A 1190 26.14 -11.15 1.92
CA ILE A 1190 27.39 -10.43 1.61
C ILE A 1190 28.40 -10.47 2.74
N ILE A 1191 27.98 -10.16 3.97
CA ILE A 1191 28.89 -10.08 5.13
C ILE A 1191 29.54 -11.45 5.38
N LYS A 1192 28.71 -12.48 5.50
CA LYS A 1192 29.13 -13.86 5.76
C LYS A 1192 30.08 -14.39 4.69
N THR A 1193 29.74 -14.21 3.42
CA THR A 1193 30.55 -14.73 2.30
C THR A 1193 31.85 -13.95 2.14
N THR A 1194 31.84 -12.63 2.33
CA THR A 1194 33.07 -11.81 2.23
C THR A 1194 34.13 -12.25 3.24
N LEU A 1195 33.73 -12.53 4.49
CA LEU A 1195 34.65 -13.02 5.52
C LEU A 1195 35.28 -14.37 5.14
N LYS A 1196 34.48 -15.30 4.62
CA LYS A 1196 34.97 -16.61 4.18
C LYS A 1196 35.95 -16.51 3.02
N VAL A 1197 35.63 -15.70 2.02
CA VAL A 1197 36.51 -15.43 0.88
C VAL A 1197 37.83 -14.85 1.35
N TYR A 1198 37.78 -13.86 2.24
CA TYR A 1198 38.97 -13.25 2.82
C TYR A 1198 39.84 -14.25 3.59
N GLU A 1199 39.24 -15.11 4.41
CA GLU A 1199 39.97 -16.17 5.12
C GLU A 1199 40.63 -17.19 4.18
N LYS A 1200 39.92 -17.61 3.13
CA LYS A 1200 40.43 -18.54 2.11
C LYS A 1200 41.64 -17.95 1.38
N GLU A 1201 41.55 -16.70 0.94
CA GLU A 1201 42.66 -16.01 0.29
C GLU A 1201 43.88 -15.83 1.20
N LYS A 1202 43.66 -15.65 2.51
CA LYS A 1202 44.74 -15.57 3.50
C LYS A 1202 45.44 -16.92 3.70
N ARG A 1203 44.68 -18.02 3.79
CA ARG A 1203 45.25 -19.39 3.88
C ARG A 1203 46.06 -19.75 2.63
N GLY A 1204 45.57 -19.39 1.45
CA GLY A 1204 46.27 -19.62 0.18
C GLY A 1204 47.60 -18.84 0.04
N LYS A 1205 47.75 -17.70 0.72
CA LYS A 1205 49.04 -16.96 0.78
C LYS A 1205 50.08 -17.68 1.63
N ASN A 1206 49.71 -18.20 2.79
CA ASN A 1206 50.65 -18.88 3.70
C ASN A 1206 51.18 -20.20 3.11
N ASN A 1207 50.38 -20.93 2.33
CA ASN A 1207 50.85 -22.15 1.65
C ASN A 1207 51.81 -21.87 0.47
N ARG A 1208 51.82 -20.66 -0.10
CA ARG A 1208 52.80 -20.24 -1.13
C ARG A 1208 54.08 -19.63 -0.56
N THR A 1209 54.17 -19.46 0.76
CA THR A 1209 55.40 -18.99 1.44
C THR A 1209 56.17 -20.14 2.11
N ASN A 1210 55.60 -21.34 2.14
CA ASN A 1210 56.21 -22.59 2.64
C ASN A 1210 56.47 -23.62 1.51
N LEU A 1211 56.37 -23.19 0.25
CA LEU A 1211 56.83 -23.84 -0.98
C LEU A 1211 57.76 -22.86 -1.67
#